data_AF-A0A430UTM8-F1
#
_entry.id   AF-A0A430UTM8-F1
#
_cell.length_a   1.000
_cell.length_b   1.000
_cell.length_c   1.000
_cell.angle_alpha   90.00
_cell.angle_beta   90.00
_cell.angle_gamma   90.00
#
_symmetry.space_group_name_H-M   'P 1'
#
loop_
_entity.id
_entity.type
_entity.pdbx_description
1 polymer ?
#
loop_
_entity_poly.entity_id
_entity_poly.type
_entity_poly.pdbx_seq_one_letter_code
_entity_poly.pdbx_strand_id
1 'polypeptide(L)'
;MPDVYKTILEAIHPHLGARAVAVLEEGLKRLGKRPSELTLADGAHLLKGLVFRELQARMRPEEARQLVEGVLAQMEGQGARLAKLEQGLKRFGLYVDWPEVARLRALVNRLRQAEDPGLLQEGKTLLDALEEKLEEALLRQAKDLAHLEEALERVRHLGGPKVRRLESLVETIRQAQGEGVLAQAEVERARSLALELRKFLESSTVKAPTLPEIVFETQETPPPSHLTDEVFLTVEEASELEGELLVDLEALSQEASQRILALEVEEEKRKLEALLSRYAPLVERATVSPLLAEVQALLEAGTPVGEKLQTLEEAFQEAEKNLRAEKRARLIQLQEALRQLPLPEEAKDPVQKALELAEETLEEGGYPDLLPLEEELRRLEEEARRKAEEGKRLLAEKEALVEELKEKGEAFRPLLEELRALPLEALPQRLPEVRAQYADLLKAQGEEAALRAKLEEAQKALEALKPEALALGLKEKVAEAEALLAQGSLPDLEELRSKLEEAKAQARGEALLELSRLQALAERFRGFGGEGVLRAIAEEKGKPLPDPTPIARALEALKRRMEVKREELTTRLTAFFQAHARLEGFQSETGRRLKSLLPVLRSAQERLPRLGPQGLLQVEKTLTQAEGLLRELEKEAEAAKAVLREIQGADLEALLGVFDQGGGPARAAPPGSEAASLGEQPADLSPLRLPGVEVLGYLEAALPLPREPLEALVQALDQLDKGLGQTRGPAAILLGEKALVLAPRKGRILVALLEKTSLSAFLLELAS
;
A
#
# COMPACT_ATOMS: atom_id res chain seq x y z
N MET A 1 -15.87 -9.50 -34.27
CA MET A 1 -16.63 -8.74 -33.25
C MET A 1 -17.66 -9.68 -32.67
N PRO A 2 -17.68 -9.94 -31.35
CA PRO A 2 -18.78 -10.67 -30.74
C PRO A 2 -20.08 -9.92 -31.05
N ASP A 3 -21.14 -10.66 -31.36
CA ASP A 3 -22.44 -10.13 -31.77
C ASP A 3 -23.13 -9.56 -30.51
N VAL A 4 -22.73 -8.34 -30.11
CA VAL A 4 -23.09 -7.67 -28.84
C VAL A 4 -24.59 -7.74 -28.57
N TYR A 5 -25.41 -7.58 -29.61
CA TYR A 5 -26.85 -7.70 -29.53
C TYR A 5 -27.31 -9.09 -29.09
N LYS A 6 -26.74 -10.16 -29.66
CA LYS A 6 -27.09 -11.55 -29.30
C LYS A 6 -26.66 -11.87 -27.88
N THR A 7 -25.46 -11.49 -27.46
CA THR A 7 -24.98 -11.76 -26.10
C THR A 7 -25.86 -11.09 -25.04
N ILE A 8 -26.27 -9.85 -25.29
CA ILE A 8 -27.21 -9.12 -24.41
C ILE A 8 -28.58 -9.81 -24.41
N LEU A 9 -29.09 -10.21 -25.57
CA LEU A 9 -30.39 -10.85 -25.70
C LEU A 9 -30.42 -12.21 -25.01
N GLU A 10 -29.43 -13.07 -25.25
CA GLU A 10 -29.30 -14.40 -24.63
C GLU A 10 -29.24 -14.34 -23.10
N ALA A 11 -28.56 -13.34 -22.54
CA ALA A 11 -28.44 -13.21 -21.10
C ALA A 11 -29.69 -12.63 -20.41
N ILE A 12 -30.47 -11.79 -21.10
CA ILE A 12 -31.66 -11.17 -20.52
C ILE A 12 -32.94 -11.99 -20.80
N HIS A 13 -32.95 -12.79 -21.87
CA HIS A 13 -34.10 -13.60 -22.28
C HIS A 13 -34.64 -14.51 -21.17
N PRO A 14 -33.83 -15.21 -20.35
CA PRO A 14 -34.31 -16.03 -19.24
C PRO A 14 -35.10 -15.25 -18.17
N HIS A 15 -34.85 -13.94 -18.04
CA HIS A 15 -35.43 -13.11 -16.98
C HIS A 15 -36.60 -12.23 -17.46
N LEU A 16 -36.50 -11.68 -18.68
CA LEU A 16 -37.54 -10.81 -19.24
C LEU A 16 -38.45 -11.53 -20.26
N GLY A 17 -38.09 -12.72 -20.74
CA GLY A 17 -38.85 -13.49 -21.73
C GLY A 17 -39.02 -12.74 -23.05
N ALA A 18 -40.22 -12.77 -23.64
CA ALA A 18 -40.54 -12.07 -24.89
C ALA A 18 -40.33 -10.54 -24.81
N ARG A 19 -40.34 -9.96 -23.60
CA ARG A 19 -40.12 -8.52 -23.38
C ARG A 19 -38.65 -8.10 -23.54
N ALA A 20 -37.71 -9.05 -23.47
CA ALA A 20 -36.29 -8.78 -23.70
C ALA A 20 -36.04 -8.21 -25.11
N VAL A 21 -36.70 -8.79 -26.13
CA VAL A 21 -36.57 -8.37 -27.53
C VAL A 21 -37.12 -6.95 -27.72
N ALA A 22 -38.31 -6.68 -27.17
CA ALA A 22 -38.95 -5.37 -27.25
C ALA A 22 -38.12 -4.25 -26.58
N VAL A 23 -37.53 -4.53 -25.41
CA VAL A 23 -36.69 -3.57 -24.68
C VAL A 23 -35.40 -3.25 -25.45
N LEU A 24 -34.78 -4.26 -26.06
CA LEU A 24 -33.58 -4.06 -26.88
C LEU A 24 -33.89 -3.34 -28.20
N GLU A 25 -35.03 -3.62 -28.84
CA GLU A 25 -35.48 -2.88 -30.03
C GLU A 25 -35.81 -1.41 -29.71
N GLU A 26 -36.42 -1.14 -28.56
CA GLU A 26 -36.68 0.23 -28.11
C GLU A 26 -35.37 0.96 -27.79
N GLY A 27 -34.42 0.27 -27.16
CA GLY A 27 -33.07 0.78 -26.93
C GLY A 27 -32.32 1.11 -28.22
N LEU A 28 -32.38 0.23 -29.21
CA LEU A 28 -31.80 0.46 -30.54
C LEU A 28 -32.45 1.64 -31.28
N LYS A 29 -33.78 1.80 -31.17
CA LYS A 29 -34.50 2.96 -31.73
C LYS A 29 -34.06 4.27 -31.09
N ARG A 30 -33.80 4.29 -29.78
CA ARG A 30 -33.29 5.49 -29.07
C ARG A 30 -31.85 5.83 -29.41
N LEU A 31 -31.02 4.83 -29.69
CA LEU A 31 -29.63 5.02 -30.12
C LEU A 31 -29.49 5.27 -31.63
N GLY A 32 -30.54 5.03 -32.42
CA GLY A 32 -30.56 5.23 -33.87
C GLY A 32 -29.66 4.26 -34.65
N LYS A 33 -29.30 3.11 -34.07
CA LYS A 33 -28.34 2.15 -34.63
C LYS A 33 -29.00 0.81 -34.96
N ARG A 34 -28.41 0.06 -35.90
CA ARG A 34 -28.83 -1.32 -36.22
C ARG A 34 -28.14 -2.33 -35.28
N PRO A 35 -28.72 -3.55 -35.08
CA PRO A 35 -28.11 -4.59 -34.26
C PRO A 35 -26.64 -4.91 -34.61
N SER A 36 -26.29 -4.81 -35.91
CA SER A 36 -24.95 -5.06 -36.44
C SER A 36 -23.94 -3.91 -36.23
N GLU A 37 -24.39 -2.74 -35.78
CA GLU A 37 -23.59 -1.52 -35.59
C GLU A 37 -23.37 -1.19 -34.10
N LEU A 38 -23.83 -2.07 -33.21
CA LEU A 38 -23.69 -1.92 -31.76
C LEU A 38 -22.21 -2.00 -31.34
N THR A 39 -21.69 -0.91 -30.77
CA THR A 39 -20.40 -0.93 -30.10
C THR A 39 -20.53 -1.41 -28.64
N LEU A 40 -19.41 -1.79 -28.01
CA LEU A 40 -19.38 -2.18 -26.60
C LEU A 40 -19.91 -1.08 -25.66
N ALA A 41 -19.64 0.19 -25.97
CA ALA A 41 -20.13 1.33 -25.20
C ALA A 41 -21.66 1.51 -25.33
N ASP A 42 -22.20 1.30 -26.54
CA ASP A 42 -23.65 1.36 -26.78
C ASP A 42 -24.38 0.21 -26.07
N GLY A 43 -23.85 -1.01 -26.12
CA GLY A 43 -24.39 -2.14 -25.40
C GLY A 43 -24.33 -1.97 -23.88
N ALA A 44 -23.28 -1.32 -23.37
CA ALA A 44 -23.18 -0.98 -21.95
C ALA A 44 -24.22 0.06 -21.50
N HIS A 45 -24.50 1.04 -22.36
CA HIS A 45 -25.52 2.05 -22.12
C HIS A 45 -26.94 1.43 -22.12
N LEU A 46 -27.21 0.47 -23.02
CA LEU A 46 -28.47 -0.28 -23.04
C LEU A 46 -28.67 -1.10 -21.76
N LEU A 47 -27.62 -1.81 -21.34
CA LEU A 47 -27.62 -2.63 -20.13
C LEU A 47 -27.84 -1.81 -18.86
N LYS A 48 -27.06 -0.73 -18.65
CA LYS A 48 -27.14 0.12 -17.45
C LYS A 48 -28.37 1.03 -17.41
N GLY A 49 -29.01 1.28 -18.56
CA GLY A 49 -30.16 2.16 -18.68
C GLY A 49 -31.49 1.41 -18.71
N LEU A 50 -31.96 1.10 -19.92
CA LEU A 50 -33.29 0.55 -20.17
C LEU A 50 -33.44 -0.87 -19.62
N VAL A 51 -32.46 -1.73 -19.87
CA VAL A 51 -32.48 -3.11 -19.40
C VAL A 51 -32.44 -3.16 -17.88
N PHE A 52 -31.55 -2.41 -17.23
CA PHE A 52 -31.46 -2.35 -15.78
C PHE A 52 -32.77 -1.92 -15.12
N ARG A 53 -33.47 -0.92 -15.67
CA ARG A 53 -34.78 -0.47 -15.17
C ARG A 53 -35.86 -1.56 -15.28
N GLU A 54 -35.91 -2.28 -16.39
CA GLU A 54 -36.88 -3.36 -16.59
C GLU A 54 -36.53 -4.62 -15.75
N LEU A 55 -35.24 -4.88 -15.52
CA LEU A 55 -34.80 -5.92 -14.59
C LEU A 55 -35.18 -5.56 -13.15
N GLN A 56 -34.95 -4.32 -12.70
CA GLN A 56 -35.37 -3.84 -11.37
C GLN A 56 -36.87 -3.96 -11.12
N ALA A 57 -37.70 -3.94 -12.16
CA ALA A 57 -39.14 -4.15 -12.03
C ALA A 57 -39.52 -5.62 -11.72
N ARG A 58 -38.60 -6.58 -11.92
CA ARG A 58 -38.85 -8.02 -11.76
C ARG A 58 -37.95 -8.71 -10.73
N MET A 59 -36.79 -8.16 -10.40
CA MET A 59 -35.84 -8.74 -9.43
C MET A 59 -35.29 -7.69 -8.49
N ARG A 60 -34.58 -8.13 -7.43
CA ARG A 60 -33.98 -7.20 -6.47
C ARG A 60 -32.90 -6.35 -7.15
N PRO A 61 -32.67 -5.10 -6.71
CA PRO A 61 -31.70 -4.21 -7.34
C PRO A 61 -30.26 -4.76 -7.38
N GLU A 62 -29.88 -5.55 -6.37
CA GLU A 62 -28.56 -6.19 -6.27
C GLU A 62 -28.40 -7.31 -7.31
N GLU A 63 -29.41 -8.16 -7.47
CA GLU A 63 -29.46 -9.23 -8.47
C GLU A 63 -29.45 -8.66 -9.90
N ALA A 64 -30.20 -7.58 -10.13
CA ALA A 64 -30.21 -6.87 -11.41
C ALA A 64 -28.85 -6.24 -11.74
N ARG A 65 -28.14 -5.71 -10.73
CA ARG A 65 -26.78 -5.17 -10.90
C ARG A 65 -25.79 -6.26 -11.25
N GLN A 66 -25.81 -7.38 -10.52
CA GLN A 66 -24.94 -8.53 -10.78
C GLN A 66 -25.16 -9.12 -12.18
N LEU A 67 -26.42 -9.22 -12.63
CA LEU A 67 -26.74 -9.64 -13.99
C LEU A 67 -26.19 -8.66 -15.03
N VAL A 68 -26.45 -7.36 -14.87
CA VAL A 68 -25.95 -6.33 -15.79
C VAL A 68 -24.42 -6.30 -15.83
N GLU A 69 -23.76 -6.38 -14.68
CA GLU A 69 -22.31 -6.45 -14.57
C GLU A 69 -21.75 -7.74 -15.15
N GLY A 70 -22.43 -8.88 -14.99
CA GLY A 70 -22.08 -10.17 -15.58
C GLY A 70 -22.15 -10.15 -17.11
N VAL A 71 -23.17 -9.53 -17.69
CA VAL A 71 -23.31 -9.41 -19.15
C VAL A 71 -22.32 -8.41 -19.72
N LEU A 72 -22.11 -7.26 -19.05
CA LEU A 72 -21.02 -6.32 -19.38
C LEU A 72 -19.66 -7.02 -19.35
N ALA A 73 -19.44 -7.85 -18.34
CA ALA A 73 -18.24 -8.65 -18.18
C ALA A 73 -18.03 -9.63 -19.34
N GLN A 74 -19.08 -10.31 -19.79
CA GLN A 74 -19.05 -11.19 -20.96
C GLN A 74 -18.81 -10.40 -22.26
N MET A 75 -19.39 -9.20 -22.36
CA MET A 75 -19.26 -8.33 -23.53
C MET A 75 -17.89 -7.68 -23.69
N GLU A 76 -17.22 -7.29 -22.60
CA GLU A 76 -15.89 -6.67 -22.68
C GLU A 76 -14.86 -7.54 -23.43
N GLY A 77 -15.11 -8.84 -23.59
CA GLY A 77 -14.22 -9.76 -24.30
C GLY A 77 -12.93 -10.02 -23.51
N GLN A 78 -12.45 -11.25 -23.55
CA GLN A 78 -11.23 -11.62 -22.83
C GLN A 78 -10.00 -10.84 -23.33
N GLY A 79 -9.94 -10.52 -24.62
CA GLY A 79 -8.88 -9.68 -25.20
C GLY A 79 -8.81 -8.25 -24.67
N ALA A 80 -9.94 -7.58 -24.39
CA ALA A 80 -9.89 -6.24 -23.80
C ALA A 80 -9.49 -6.28 -22.31
N ARG A 81 -9.85 -7.36 -21.61
CA ARG A 81 -9.42 -7.60 -20.22
C ARG A 81 -7.94 -7.89 -20.14
N LEU A 82 -7.42 -8.69 -21.07
CA LEU A 82 -5.98 -8.91 -21.23
C LEU A 82 -5.26 -7.59 -21.52
N ALA A 83 -5.79 -6.76 -22.42
CA ALA A 83 -5.22 -5.44 -22.70
C ALA A 83 -5.18 -4.52 -21.45
N LYS A 84 -6.22 -4.55 -20.60
CA LYS A 84 -6.21 -3.85 -19.30
C LYS A 84 -5.11 -4.39 -18.37
N LEU A 85 -4.94 -5.70 -18.29
CA LEU A 85 -3.87 -6.33 -17.51
C LEU A 85 -2.47 -5.97 -18.04
N GLU A 86 -2.28 -5.95 -19.36
CA GLU A 86 -1.03 -5.54 -19.98
C GLU A 86 -0.71 -4.06 -19.73
N GLN A 87 -1.72 -3.18 -19.75
CA GLN A 87 -1.56 -1.78 -19.35
C GLN A 87 -1.19 -1.64 -17.87
N GLY A 88 -1.83 -2.43 -17.01
CA GLY A 88 -1.46 -2.54 -15.60
C GLY A 88 -0.03 -2.98 -15.41
N LEU A 89 0.38 -4.07 -16.06
CA LEU A 89 1.75 -4.58 -16.01
C LEU A 89 2.77 -3.53 -16.46
N LYS A 90 2.47 -2.72 -17.50
CA LYS A 90 3.33 -1.61 -17.93
C LYS A 90 3.51 -0.55 -16.83
N ARG A 91 2.45 -0.23 -16.08
CA ARG A 91 2.54 0.70 -14.93
C ARG A 91 3.51 0.18 -13.87
N PHE A 92 3.52 -1.13 -13.62
CA PHE A 92 4.42 -1.75 -12.64
C PHE A 92 5.80 -2.13 -13.21
N GLY A 93 6.13 -1.75 -14.45
CA GLY A 93 7.41 -2.09 -15.08
C GLY A 93 8.65 -1.56 -14.34
N LEU A 94 8.50 -0.54 -13.50
CA LEU A 94 9.57 0.01 -12.66
C LEU A 94 9.84 -0.84 -11.39
N TYR A 95 8.95 -1.78 -11.05
CA TYR A 95 9.01 -2.56 -9.81
C TYR A 95 9.35 -4.03 -10.09
N VAL A 96 10.41 -4.26 -10.84
CA VAL A 96 10.86 -5.60 -11.27
C VAL A 96 11.19 -6.50 -10.08
N ASP A 97 11.67 -5.91 -8.99
CA ASP A 97 12.07 -6.62 -7.76
C ASP A 97 10.88 -7.15 -6.96
N TRP A 98 9.64 -6.80 -7.32
CA TRP A 98 8.46 -7.28 -6.62
C TRP A 98 8.04 -8.67 -7.15
N PRO A 99 7.97 -9.69 -6.27
CA PRO A 99 7.64 -11.05 -6.70
C PRO A 99 6.22 -11.17 -7.26
N GLU A 100 5.30 -10.30 -6.83
CA GLU A 100 3.94 -10.27 -7.36
C GLU A 100 3.90 -9.75 -8.80
N VAL A 101 4.79 -8.81 -9.17
CA VAL A 101 4.92 -8.33 -10.56
C VAL A 101 5.49 -9.41 -11.46
N ALA A 102 6.42 -10.22 -10.95
CA ALA A 102 6.91 -11.40 -11.65
C ALA A 102 5.80 -12.43 -11.90
N ARG A 103 4.95 -12.71 -10.90
CA ARG A 103 3.76 -13.55 -11.08
C ARG A 103 2.79 -12.97 -12.13
N LEU A 104 2.56 -11.66 -12.12
CA LEU A 104 1.72 -11.00 -13.13
C LEU A 104 2.29 -11.17 -14.54
N ARG A 105 3.62 -11.08 -14.70
CA ARG A 105 4.30 -11.32 -15.99
C ARG A 105 4.07 -12.74 -16.48
N ALA A 106 4.29 -13.74 -15.62
CA ALA A 106 4.04 -15.15 -15.95
C ALA A 106 2.57 -15.38 -16.37
N LEU A 107 1.61 -14.85 -15.61
CA LEU A 107 0.18 -14.93 -15.94
C LEU A 107 -0.14 -14.29 -17.30
N VAL A 108 0.37 -13.08 -17.57
CA VAL A 108 0.15 -12.39 -18.85
C VAL A 108 0.78 -13.15 -20.01
N ASN A 109 1.98 -13.70 -19.83
CA ASN A 109 2.66 -14.52 -20.85
C ASN A 109 1.86 -15.79 -21.17
N ARG A 110 1.32 -16.47 -20.15
CA ARG A 110 0.45 -17.64 -20.34
C ARG A 110 -0.86 -17.28 -21.03
N LEU A 111 -1.49 -16.19 -20.61
CA LEU A 111 -2.75 -15.69 -21.18
C LEU A 111 -2.62 -15.20 -22.63
N ARG A 112 -1.41 -14.88 -23.09
CA ARG A 112 -1.14 -14.63 -24.52
C ARG A 112 -1.13 -15.91 -25.36
N GLN A 113 -0.77 -17.04 -24.76
CA GLN A 113 -0.68 -18.33 -25.44
C GLN A 113 -2.02 -19.08 -25.43
N ALA A 114 -2.75 -19.02 -24.30
CA ALA A 114 -4.02 -19.70 -24.11
C ALA A 114 -5.00 -18.81 -23.34
N GLU A 115 -6.25 -18.76 -23.82
CA GLU A 115 -7.33 -18.06 -23.15
C GLU A 115 -7.83 -18.86 -21.94
N ASP A 116 -7.64 -18.31 -20.74
CA ASP A 116 -8.17 -18.89 -19.51
C ASP A 116 -8.90 -17.82 -18.66
N PRO A 117 -10.23 -17.92 -18.50
CA PRO A 117 -11.00 -16.96 -17.70
C PRO A 117 -10.64 -16.99 -16.22
N GLY A 118 -10.15 -18.12 -15.68
CA GLY A 118 -9.71 -18.24 -14.29
C GLY A 118 -8.43 -17.45 -14.03
N LEU A 119 -7.41 -17.67 -14.87
CA LEU A 119 -6.14 -16.93 -14.80
C LEU A 119 -6.33 -15.42 -15.05
N LEU A 120 -7.29 -15.03 -15.91
CA LEU A 120 -7.65 -13.62 -16.10
C LEU A 120 -8.22 -12.99 -14.83
N GLN A 121 -9.00 -13.72 -14.03
CA GLN A 121 -9.52 -13.21 -12.76
C GLN A 121 -8.42 -13.15 -11.70
N GLU A 122 -7.56 -14.18 -11.63
CA GLU A 122 -6.38 -14.16 -10.76
C GLU A 122 -5.50 -12.93 -11.04
N GLY A 123 -5.15 -12.70 -12.32
CA GLY A 123 -4.36 -11.56 -12.73
C GLY A 123 -4.97 -10.21 -12.35
N LYS A 124 -6.30 -10.08 -12.42
CA LYS A 124 -7.00 -8.86 -11.97
C LYS A 124 -6.91 -8.68 -10.47
N THR A 125 -7.19 -9.72 -9.70
CA THR A 125 -7.12 -9.66 -8.23
C THR A 125 -5.69 -9.35 -7.75
N LEU A 126 -4.69 -9.85 -8.45
CA LEU A 126 -3.29 -9.57 -8.19
C LEU A 126 -2.95 -8.12 -8.53
N LEU A 127 -3.44 -7.60 -9.67
CA LEU A 127 -3.27 -6.20 -10.04
C LEU A 127 -3.90 -5.26 -9.01
N ASP A 128 -5.11 -5.55 -8.53
CA ASP A 128 -5.76 -4.75 -7.47
C ASP A 128 -4.92 -4.77 -6.17
N ALA A 129 -4.36 -5.93 -5.80
CA ALA A 129 -3.48 -6.06 -4.64
C ALA A 129 -2.14 -5.30 -4.82
N LEU A 130 -1.59 -5.28 -6.03
CA LEU A 130 -0.41 -4.49 -6.38
C LEU A 130 -0.70 -2.97 -6.29
N GLU A 131 -1.89 -2.54 -6.72
CA GLU A 131 -2.33 -1.15 -6.57
C GLU A 131 -2.45 -0.75 -5.11
N GLU A 132 -3.09 -1.57 -4.26
CA GLU A 132 -3.15 -1.32 -2.82
C GLU A 132 -1.74 -1.22 -2.20
N LYS A 133 -0.85 -2.16 -2.53
CA LYS A 133 0.54 -2.18 -2.05
C LYS A 133 1.32 -0.93 -2.47
N LEU A 134 1.10 -0.46 -3.71
CA LEU A 134 1.72 0.77 -4.21
C LEU A 134 1.20 1.99 -3.46
N GLU A 135 -0.11 2.11 -3.23
CA GLU A 135 -0.69 3.24 -2.50
C GLU A 135 -0.21 3.28 -1.04
N GLU A 136 -0.07 2.12 -0.39
CA GLU A 136 0.53 2.00 0.95
C GLU A 136 2.01 2.40 0.96
N ALA A 137 2.80 1.95 -0.03
CA ALA A 137 4.20 2.34 -0.17
C ALA A 137 4.36 3.84 -0.45
N LEU A 138 3.48 4.44 -1.27
CA LEU A 138 3.50 5.88 -1.53
C LEU A 138 3.06 6.69 -0.31
N LEU A 139 2.18 6.17 0.55
CA LEU A 139 1.83 6.79 1.83
C LEU A 139 3.05 6.79 2.77
N ARG A 140 3.81 5.69 2.79
CA ARG A 140 5.08 5.61 3.53
C ARG A 140 6.09 6.63 2.99
N GLN A 141 6.27 6.70 1.68
CA GLN A 141 7.14 7.70 1.04
C GLN A 141 6.69 9.14 1.38
N ALA A 142 5.39 9.42 1.47
CA ALA A 142 4.89 10.73 1.91
C ALA A 142 5.34 11.08 3.33
N LYS A 143 5.27 10.10 4.24
CA LYS A 143 5.75 10.25 5.62
C LYS A 143 7.26 10.49 5.66
N ASP A 144 8.01 9.76 4.84
CA ASP A 144 9.46 9.91 4.74
C ASP A 144 9.85 11.28 4.18
N LEU A 145 9.17 11.73 3.13
CA LEU A 145 9.36 13.05 2.55
C LEU A 145 9.11 14.14 3.59
N ALA A 146 8.03 14.06 4.37
CA ALA A 146 7.74 15.02 5.44
C ALA A 146 8.86 15.07 6.50
N HIS A 147 9.42 13.91 6.88
CA HIS A 147 10.55 13.86 7.81
C HIS A 147 11.85 14.40 7.21
N LEU A 148 12.09 14.16 5.92
CA LEU A 148 13.25 14.68 5.20
C LEU A 148 13.16 16.19 5.00
N GLU A 149 11.98 16.74 4.72
CA GLU A 149 11.74 18.18 4.66
C GLU A 149 12.02 18.84 6.01
N GLU A 150 11.55 18.23 7.11
CA GLU A 150 11.83 18.68 8.46
C GLU A 150 13.34 18.58 8.80
N ALA A 151 14.03 17.54 8.31
CA ALA A 151 15.48 17.42 8.45
C ALA A 151 16.23 18.51 7.69
N LEU A 152 15.80 18.77 6.46
CA LEU A 152 16.41 19.77 5.60
C LEU A 152 16.22 21.17 6.18
N GLU A 153 15.03 21.53 6.67
CA GLU A 153 14.79 22.82 7.34
C GLU A 153 15.74 23.04 8.52
N ARG A 154 15.99 21.99 9.32
CA ARG A 154 16.92 22.06 10.44
C ARG A 154 18.37 22.22 10.00
N VAL A 155 18.78 21.56 8.93
CA VAL A 155 20.18 21.52 8.48
C VAL A 155 20.53 22.65 7.51
N ARG A 156 19.53 23.33 6.93
CA ARG A 156 19.69 24.34 5.86
C ARG A 156 20.71 25.44 6.18
N HIS A 157 20.85 25.80 7.45
CA HIS A 157 21.77 26.85 7.88
C HIS A 157 23.25 26.44 7.86
N LEU A 158 23.57 25.14 7.85
CA LEU A 158 24.94 24.65 7.73
C LEU A 158 25.53 24.95 6.33
N GLY A 159 24.68 24.98 5.29
CA GLY A 159 25.10 25.22 3.92
C GLY A 159 26.06 24.16 3.35
N GLY A 160 26.57 24.39 2.14
CA GLY A 160 27.60 23.53 1.52
C GLY A 160 27.09 22.47 0.53
N PRO A 161 28.01 21.69 -0.08
CA PRO A 161 27.69 20.77 -1.18
C PRO A 161 26.80 19.61 -0.75
N LYS A 162 27.00 19.06 0.46
CA LYS A 162 26.15 17.99 1.01
C LYS A 162 24.71 18.47 1.23
N VAL A 163 24.50 19.70 1.74
CA VAL A 163 23.15 20.27 1.91
C VAL A 163 22.46 20.48 0.56
N ARG A 164 23.16 21.00 -0.46
CA ARG A 164 22.61 21.13 -1.82
C ARG A 164 22.24 19.77 -2.44
N ARG A 165 23.03 18.73 -2.16
CA ARG A 165 22.71 17.35 -2.56
C ARG A 165 21.44 16.85 -1.86
N LEU A 166 21.26 17.15 -0.57
CA LEU A 166 20.00 16.84 0.14
C LEU A 166 18.81 17.57 -0.48
N GLU A 167 18.94 18.87 -0.79
CA GLU A 167 17.90 19.68 -1.43
C GLU A 167 17.47 19.05 -2.76
N SER A 168 18.43 18.71 -3.62
CA SER A 168 18.15 18.07 -4.91
C SER A 168 17.49 16.69 -4.77
N LEU A 169 17.92 15.87 -3.80
CA LEU A 169 17.30 14.57 -3.54
C LEU A 169 15.86 14.73 -3.03
N VAL A 170 15.62 15.66 -2.11
CA VAL A 170 14.26 15.95 -1.59
C VAL A 170 13.34 16.47 -2.70
N GLU A 171 13.84 17.32 -3.60
CA GLU A 171 13.08 17.77 -4.77
C GLU A 171 12.73 16.62 -5.72
N THR A 172 13.69 15.73 -5.98
CA THR A 172 13.46 14.52 -6.80
C THR A 172 12.40 13.62 -6.18
N ILE A 173 12.48 13.37 -4.88
CA ILE A 173 11.49 12.56 -4.15
C ILE A 173 10.12 13.23 -4.17
N ARG A 174 10.05 14.56 -4.02
CA ARG A 174 8.79 15.31 -4.10
C ARG A 174 8.16 15.20 -5.48
N GLN A 175 8.96 15.30 -6.55
CA GLN A 175 8.48 15.12 -7.91
C GLN A 175 7.96 13.68 -8.12
N ALA A 176 8.73 12.67 -7.73
CA ALA A 176 8.31 11.27 -7.82
C ALA A 176 7.01 11.00 -7.05
N GLN A 177 6.86 11.58 -5.85
CA GLN A 177 5.64 11.50 -5.05
C GLN A 177 4.42 12.10 -5.78
N GLY A 178 4.61 13.24 -6.46
CA GLY A 178 3.57 13.89 -7.26
C GLY A 178 3.19 13.10 -8.51
N GLU A 179 4.14 12.41 -9.12
CA GLU A 179 3.92 11.50 -10.26
C GLU A 179 3.33 10.14 -9.82
N GLY A 180 3.31 9.85 -8.52
CA GLY A 180 2.83 8.57 -7.97
C GLY A 180 3.82 7.42 -8.20
N VAL A 181 5.11 7.72 -8.26
CA VAL A 181 6.22 6.78 -8.45
C VAL A 181 7.03 6.66 -7.16
N LEU A 182 7.58 5.47 -6.90
CA LEU A 182 8.42 5.24 -5.72
C LEU A 182 9.87 5.56 -6.04
N ALA A 183 10.52 6.33 -5.16
CA ALA A 183 11.92 6.73 -5.26
C ALA A 183 12.73 6.13 -4.10
N GLN A 184 12.76 4.79 -4.00
CA GLN A 184 13.28 4.09 -2.82
C GLN A 184 14.77 4.37 -2.59
N ALA A 185 15.58 4.30 -3.65
CA ALA A 185 17.01 4.53 -3.56
C ALA A 185 17.33 6.00 -3.20
N GLU A 186 16.58 6.95 -3.75
CA GLU A 186 16.71 8.37 -3.44
C GLU A 186 16.32 8.66 -2.00
N VAL A 187 15.24 8.05 -1.49
CA VAL A 187 14.81 8.17 -0.09
C VAL A 187 15.88 7.63 0.86
N GLU A 188 16.47 6.47 0.57
CA GLU A 188 17.54 5.90 1.39
C GLU A 188 18.79 6.78 1.42
N ARG A 189 19.23 7.27 0.25
CA ARG A 189 20.36 8.22 0.13
C ARG A 189 20.08 9.54 0.84
N ALA A 190 18.86 10.06 0.74
CA ALA A 190 18.46 11.29 1.40
C ALA A 190 18.44 11.10 2.92
N ARG A 191 17.98 9.95 3.42
CA ARG A 191 17.97 9.63 4.86
C ARG A 191 19.38 9.48 5.42
N SER A 192 20.27 8.76 4.74
CA SER A 192 21.66 8.61 5.20
C SER A 192 22.37 9.96 5.28
N LEU A 193 22.20 10.78 4.25
CA LEU A 193 22.81 12.10 4.17
C LEU A 193 22.17 13.09 5.16
N ALA A 194 20.85 13.02 5.39
CA ALA A 194 20.18 13.80 6.42
C ALA A 194 20.64 13.41 7.84
N LEU A 195 20.84 12.11 8.10
CA LEU A 195 21.39 11.62 9.36
C LEU A 195 22.82 12.16 9.57
N GLU A 196 23.71 12.03 8.59
CA GLU A 196 25.08 12.57 8.66
C GLU A 196 25.09 14.06 9.01
N LEU A 197 24.27 14.85 8.31
CA LEU A 197 24.22 16.30 8.52
C LEU A 197 23.61 16.68 9.89
N ARG A 198 22.63 15.92 10.39
CA ARG A 198 22.08 16.12 11.73
C ARG A 198 23.09 15.76 12.82
N LYS A 199 23.85 14.66 12.65
CA LYS A 199 24.95 14.31 13.56
C LYS A 199 26.00 15.42 13.59
N PHE A 200 26.34 15.97 12.44
CA PHE A 200 27.28 17.09 12.32
C PHE A 200 26.77 18.36 13.00
N LEU A 201 25.47 18.64 12.93
CA LEU A 201 24.85 19.78 13.62
C LEU A 201 24.95 19.64 15.14
N GLU A 202 24.55 18.48 15.66
CA GLU A 202 24.63 18.19 17.11
C GLU A 202 26.09 18.19 17.59
N SER A 203 27.05 17.69 16.81
CA SER A 203 28.47 17.74 17.18
C SER A 203 29.09 19.13 17.08
N SER A 204 28.66 19.97 16.11
CA SER A 204 29.19 21.32 15.91
C SER A 204 28.70 22.33 16.96
N THR A 205 27.50 22.14 17.53
CA THR A 205 26.99 22.98 18.62
C THR A 205 27.79 22.89 19.92
N VAL A 206 28.71 21.90 20.04
CA VAL A 206 29.58 21.71 21.20
C VAL A 206 30.92 22.45 21.06
N LYS A 207 31.29 22.95 19.86
CA LYS A 207 32.42 23.87 19.70
C LYS A 207 31.98 25.28 20.14
N ALA A 208 32.11 25.58 21.43
CA ALA A 208 32.11 26.96 21.89
C ALA A 208 33.15 27.76 21.07
N PRO A 209 32.89 29.02 20.71
CA PRO A 209 33.85 29.82 19.96
C PRO A 209 35.02 30.19 20.87
N THR A 210 35.99 29.30 21.01
CA THR A 210 37.36 29.76 21.25
C THR A 210 37.88 30.20 19.89
N LEU A 211 38.10 31.51 19.77
CA LEU A 211 38.79 32.14 18.65
C LEU A 211 39.96 31.25 18.20
N PRO A 212 40.00 30.79 16.94
CA PRO A 212 41.21 30.17 16.43
C PRO A 212 42.26 31.28 16.25
N GLU A 213 43.42 31.13 16.89
CA GLU A 213 44.63 31.77 16.39
C GLU A 213 44.85 31.26 14.97
N ILE A 214 44.53 32.11 13.99
CA ILE A 214 44.85 31.86 12.60
C ILE A 214 46.36 32.01 12.46
N VAL A 215 47.09 30.90 12.52
CA VAL A 215 48.46 30.84 12.02
C VAL A 215 48.36 30.58 10.52
N PHE A 216 48.45 31.66 9.74
CA PHE A 216 48.71 31.55 8.31
C PHE A 216 50.18 31.16 8.12
N GLU A 217 50.45 29.90 7.84
CA GLU A 217 51.68 29.52 7.14
C GLU A 217 51.46 29.69 5.63
N THR A 218 51.83 30.85 5.12
CA THR A 218 51.95 31.10 3.69
C THR A 218 53.16 30.35 3.14
N GLN A 219 52.95 29.22 2.48
CA GLN A 219 53.90 28.73 1.47
C GLN A 219 53.40 29.19 0.10
N GLU A 220 53.99 30.28 -0.38
CA GLU A 220 53.91 30.69 -1.78
C GLU A 220 54.71 29.71 -2.64
N THR A 221 54.04 28.97 -3.53
CA THR A 221 54.66 28.49 -4.77
C THR A 221 53.69 28.78 -5.93
N PRO A 222 54.17 29.42 -7.01
CA PRO A 222 53.30 29.86 -8.11
C PRO A 222 53.02 28.70 -9.10
N PRO A 223 51.87 28.72 -9.81
CA PRO A 223 51.51 27.65 -10.73
C PRO A 223 52.12 27.90 -12.12
N PRO A 224 52.39 26.86 -12.93
CA PRO A 224 52.47 27.02 -14.37
C PRO A 224 51.06 26.92 -14.94
N SER A 225 50.64 28.01 -15.57
CA SER A 225 49.54 28.09 -16.51
C SER A 225 49.76 27.19 -17.71
N HIS A 226 48.78 26.37 -18.12
CA HIS A 226 48.41 26.18 -19.53
C HIS A 226 47.09 25.40 -19.70
N LEU A 227 46.23 26.02 -20.52
CA LEU A 227 45.21 25.45 -21.42
C LEU A 227 43.78 25.19 -20.89
N THR A 228 42.91 26.03 -21.43
CA THR A 228 41.48 25.84 -21.68
C THR A 228 41.19 24.49 -22.34
N ASP A 229 40.30 23.72 -21.76
CA ASP A 229 39.31 22.90 -22.47
C ASP A 229 38.12 22.64 -21.54
N GLU A 230 36.92 22.69 -22.13
CA GLU A 230 35.64 22.44 -21.47
C GLU A 230 35.59 20.98 -20.98
N VAL A 231 35.81 20.76 -19.69
CA VAL A 231 35.67 19.44 -19.08
C VAL A 231 34.23 19.25 -18.61
N PHE A 232 33.50 18.39 -19.32
CA PHE A 232 32.25 17.82 -18.84
C PHE A 232 32.54 16.92 -17.64
N LEU A 233 32.10 17.33 -16.45
CA LEU A 233 32.19 16.50 -15.23
C LEU A 233 31.25 15.31 -15.34
N THR A 234 31.79 14.12 -15.60
CA THR A 234 31.09 12.84 -15.44
C THR A 234 31.04 12.43 -13.97
N VAL A 235 29.98 11.68 -13.61
CA VAL A 235 29.56 11.31 -12.25
C VAL A 235 30.64 10.62 -11.39
N GLU A 236 31.75 10.17 -11.97
CA GLU A 236 32.81 9.43 -11.27
C GLU A 236 33.86 10.34 -10.58
N GLU A 237 34.07 11.58 -11.06
CA GLU A 237 35.10 12.49 -10.52
C GLU A 237 34.62 13.33 -9.31
N ALA A 238 33.35 13.22 -8.91
CA ALA A 238 32.82 13.90 -7.72
C ALA A 238 33.27 13.25 -6.39
N SER A 239 33.81 12.02 -6.46
CA SER A 239 34.27 11.23 -5.31
C SER A 239 35.56 11.77 -4.69
N GLU A 240 36.39 12.47 -5.48
CA GLU A 240 37.74 12.89 -5.07
C GLU A 240 37.79 14.27 -4.38
N LEU A 241 36.65 14.98 -4.32
CA LEU A 241 36.49 16.25 -3.58
C LEU A 241 35.59 16.10 -2.35
N GLU A 242 35.47 14.88 -1.81
CA GLU A 242 34.84 14.64 -0.52
C GLU A 242 35.85 14.85 0.60
N GLY A 243 35.91 16.07 1.15
CA GLY A 243 36.44 16.24 2.50
C GLY A 243 35.59 15.42 3.46
N GLU A 244 36.14 14.33 4.01
CA GLU A 244 35.48 13.51 5.03
C GLU A 244 35.06 14.41 6.21
N LEU A 245 33.76 14.43 6.51
CA LEU A 245 33.27 15.04 7.75
C LEU A 245 33.55 14.06 8.89
N LEU A 246 34.76 14.13 9.45
CA LEU A 246 35.11 13.37 10.65
C LEU A 246 34.36 13.97 11.86
N VAL A 247 33.42 13.20 12.40
CA VAL A 247 32.72 13.52 13.65
C VAL A 247 33.52 12.90 14.79
N ASP A 248 34.26 13.71 15.56
CA ASP A 248 34.94 13.25 16.77
C ASP A 248 33.92 12.96 17.89
N LEU A 249 33.57 11.68 18.05
CA LEU A 249 32.62 11.19 19.06
C LEU A 249 33.15 11.28 20.51
N GLU A 250 34.45 11.49 20.70
CA GLU A 250 35.12 11.45 22.02
C GLU A 250 35.04 12.78 22.80
N ALA A 251 34.62 13.88 22.16
CA ALA A 251 34.57 15.23 22.75
C ALA A 251 33.14 15.81 22.89
N LEU A 252 32.11 14.96 22.94
CA LEU A 252 30.70 15.36 23.01
C LEU A 252 30.17 15.46 24.46
N SER A 253 29.23 16.37 24.71
CA SER A 253 28.47 16.38 25.97
C SER A 253 27.55 15.16 26.06
N GLN A 254 27.25 14.68 27.28
CA GLN A 254 26.38 13.51 27.48
C GLN A 254 24.99 13.68 26.83
N GLU A 255 24.47 14.92 26.78
CA GLU A 255 23.19 15.23 26.13
C GLU A 255 23.27 15.17 24.60
N ALA A 256 24.36 15.64 23.98
CA ALA A 256 24.56 15.58 22.53
C ALA A 256 24.73 14.12 22.05
N SER A 257 25.48 13.31 22.81
CA SER A 257 25.63 11.88 22.53
C SER A 257 24.30 11.15 22.62
N GLN A 258 23.47 11.44 23.62
CA GLN A 258 22.12 10.84 23.74
C GLN A 258 21.21 11.23 22.57
N ARG A 259 21.27 12.47 22.07
CA ARG A 259 20.49 12.91 20.90
C ARG A 259 20.95 12.23 19.61
N ILE A 260 22.25 12.07 19.42
CA ILE A 260 22.82 11.35 18.26
C ILE A 260 22.39 9.88 18.27
N LEU A 261 22.47 9.20 19.43
CA LEU A 261 22.00 7.82 19.57
C LEU A 261 20.49 7.70 19.29
N ALA A 262 19.68 8.65 19.76
CA ALA A 262 18.25 8.66 19.48
C ALA A 262 17.97 8.79 17.97
N LEU A 263 18.70 9.65 17.26
CA LEU A 263 18.58 9.80 15.80
C LEU A 263 18.97 8.52 15.05
N GLU A 264 20.01 7.82 15.50
CA GLU A 264 20.42 6.53 14.91
C GLU A 264 19.35 5.46 15.10
N VAL A 265 18.83 5.32 16.33
CA VAL A 265 17.76 4.36 16.65
C VAL A 265 16.49 4.63 15.86
N GLU A 266 16.12 5.90 15.66
CA GLU A 266 14.96 6.27 14.84
C GLU A 266 15.14 5.89 13.37
N GLU A 267 16.31 6.12 12.78
CA GLU A 267 16.60 5.72 11.40
C GLU A 267 16.69 4.19 11.25
N GLU A 268 17.27 3.49 12.21
CA GLU A 268 17.32 2.03 12.21
C GLU A 268 15.93 1.40 12.36
N LYS A 269 15.04 1.98 13.19
CA LYS A 269 13.62 1.58 13.24
C LYS A 269 12.94 1.73 11.87
N ARG A 270 13.20 2.83 11.17
CA ARG A 270 12.64 3.06 9.82
C ARG A 270 13.21 2.08 8.79
N LYS A 271 14.50 1.77 8.86
CA LYS A 271 15.14 0.75 8.00
C LYS A 271 14.56 -0.63 8.28
N LEU A 272 14.40 -1.00 9.56
CA LEU A 272 13.76 -2.25 9.94
C LEU A 272 12.31 -2.32 9.42
N GLU A 273 11.51 -1.28 9.61
CA GLU A 273 10.16 -1.22 9.06
C GLU A 273 10.15 -1.42 7.52
N ALA A 274 11.18 -0.97 6.80
CA ALA A 274 11.28 -1.10 5.34
C ALA A 274 11.62 -2.55 4.96
N LEU A 275 12.60 -3.14 5.65
CA LEU A 275 12.99 -4.55 5.48
C LEU A 275 11.82 -5.50 5.78
N LEU A 276 11.07 -5.26 6.87
CA LEU A 276 9.89 -6.06 7.22
C LEU A 276 8.78 -5.98 6.18
N SER A 277 8.59 -4.82 5.56
CA SER A 277 7.62 -4.65 4.47
C SER A 277 8.05 -5.37 3.20
N ARG A 278 9.34 -5.32 2.86
CA ARG A 278 9.91 -5.99 1.68
C ARG A 278 9.91 -7.50 1.82
N TYR A 279 10.32 -8.01 2.99
CA TYR A 279 10.52 -9.44 3.26
C TYR A 279 9.44 -10.04 4.17
N ALA A 280 8.22 -9.49 4.15
CA ALA A 280 7.11 -9.96 4.98
C ALA A 280 6.91 -11.51 4.98
N PRO A 281 7.06 -12.22 3.84
CA PRO A 281 6.93 -13.70 3.82
C PRO A 281 8.07 -14.46 4.52
N LEU A 282 9.20 -13.81 4.80
CA LEU A 282 10.41 -14.44 5.35
C LEU A 282 10.60 -14.21 6.86
N VAL A 283 9.73 -13.38 7.47
CA VAL A 283 9.85 -12.97 8.88
C VAL A 283 9.83 -14.16 9.86
N GLU A 284 9.03 -15.19 9.56
CA GLU A 284 8.86 -16.37 10.41
C GLU A 284 9.93 -17.45 10.20
N ARG A 285 10.92 -17.23 9.31
CA ARG A 285 11.98 -18.22 9.02
C ARG A 285 12.97 -18.33 10.18
N ALA A 286 13.44 -19.56 10.44
CA ALA A 286 14.35 -19.86 11.55
C ALA A 286 15.69 -19.12 11.51
N THR A 287 16.18 -18.75 10.31
CA THR A 287 17.41 -17.98 10.13
C THR A 287 17.24 -16.48 10.46
N VAL A 288 16.01 -15.95 10.34
CA VAL A 288 15.70 -14.53 10.48
C VAL A 288 15.08 -14.20 11.83
N SER A 289 14.16 -15.04 12.31
CA SER A 289 13.39 -14.83 13.55
C SER A 289 14.25 -14.49 14.80
N PRO A 290 15.35 -15.21 15.11
CA PRO A 290 16.15 -14.87 16.29
C PRO A 290 16.89 -13.54 16.14
N LEU A 291 17.48 -13.27 14.97
CA LEU A 291 18.17 -12.00 14.69
C LEU A 291 17.19 -10.83 14.73
N LEU A 292 15.99 -11.01 14.17
CA LEU A 292 14.93 -10.02 14.19
C LEU A 292 14.47 -9.70 15.62
N ALA A 293 14.31 -10.71 16.47
CA ALA A 293 13.95 -10.52 17.87
C ALA A 293 15.04 -9.77 18.64
N GLU A 294 16.32 -10.09 18.40
CA GLU A 294 17.45 -9.35 18.97
C GLU A 294 17.48 -7.89 18.51
N VAL A 295 17.31 -7.63 17.22
CA VAL A 295 17.30 -6.28 16.64
C VAL A 295 16.12 -5.46 17.19
N GLN A 296 14.93 -6.05 17.29
CA GLN A 296 13.76 -5.40 17.89
C GLN A 296 14.00 -5.06 19.37
N ALA A 297 14.54 -6.00 20.15
CA ALA A 297 14.84 -5.77 21.56
C ALA A 297 15.86 -4.63 21.77
N LEU A 298 16.90 -4.54 20.92
CA LEU A 298 17.88 -3.46 20.97
C LEU A 298 17.26 -2.10 20.62
N LEU A 299 16.40 -2.04 19.59
CA LEU A 299 15.71 -0.81 19.21
C LEU A 299 14.66 -0.36 20.23
N GLU A 300 13.99 -1.29 20.90
CA GLU A 300 13.09 -1.01 22.02
C GLU A 300 13.85 -0.50 23.25
N ALA A 301 15.03 -1.05 23.52
CA ALA A 301 15.94 -0.58 24.56
C ALA A 301 16.60 0.77 24.27
N GLY A 302 16.43 1.31 23.06
CA GLY A 302 17.02 2.59 22.65
C GLY A 302 18.52 2.50 22.35
N THR A 303 19.03 1.30 22.07
CA THR A 303 20.43 1.07 21.68
C THR A 303 20.54 0.91 20.16
N PRO A 304 21.51 1.56 19.50
CA PRO A 304 21.74 1.37 18.07
C PRO A 304 22.20 -0.07 17.79
N VAL A 305 21.71 -0.60 16.68
CA VAL A 305 21.88 -1.97 16.22
C VAL A 305 23.14 -2.12 15.37
N GLY A 306 23.47 -1.09 14.57
CA GLY A 306 24.67 -1.05 13.74
C GLY A 306 24.79 -2.23 12.77
N GLU A 307 25.91 -2.94 12.84
CA GLU A 307 26.24 -4.09 11.99
C GLU A 307 25.20 -5.21 12.06
N LYS A 308 24.49 -5.36 13.19
CA LYS A 308 23.42 -6.36 13.32
C LYS A 308 22.25 -6.14 12.35
N LEU A 309 22.04 -4.92 11.87
CA LEU A 309 21.00 -4.62 10.88
C LEU A 309 21.45 -5.11 9.49
N GLN A 310 22.74 -4.97 9.17
CA GLN A 310 23.33 -5.51 7.95
C GLN A 310 23.31 -7.04 7.96
N THR A 311 23.67 -7.68 9.07
CA THR A 311 23.59 -9.15 9.17
C THR A 311 22.16 -9.66 9.08
N LEU A 312 21.18 -8.90 9.59
CA LEU A 312 19.76 -9.20 9.39
C LEU A 312 19.36 -9.08 7.92
N GLU A 313 19.81 -8.06 7.21
CA GLU A 313 19.56 -7.89 5.77
C GLU A 313 20.19 -9.03 4.94
N GLU A 314 21.43 -9.43 5.25
CA GLU A 314 22.09 -10.58 4.64
C GLU A 314 21.33 -11.87 4.93
N ALA A 315 20.84 -12.07 6.17
CA ALA A 315 20.02 -13.22 6.54
C ALA A 315 18.68 -13.24 5.77
N PHE A 316 18.07 -12.09 5.48
CA PHE A 316 16.91 -12.00 4.61
C PHE A 316 17.23 -12.40 3.17
N GLN A 317 18.34 -11.90 2.60
CA GLN A 317 18.76 -12.26 1.24
C GLN A 317 19.12 -13.74 1.11
N GLU A 318 19.76 -14.33 2.13
CA GLU A 318 20.04 -15.76 2.17
C GLU A 318 18.76 -16.58 2.30
N ALA A 319 17.85 -16.18 3.19
CA ALA A 319 16.53 -16.80 3.33
C ALA A 319 15.72 -16.73 2.02
N GLU A 320 15.84 -15.65 1.25
CA GLU A 320 15.22 -15.49 -0.05
C GLU A 320 15.78 -16.50 -1.08
N LYS A 321 17.11 -16.61 -1.16
CA LYS A 321 17.78 -17.59 -2.03
C LYS A 321 17.39 -19.02 -1.65
N ASN A 322 17.36 -19.31 -0.35
CA ASN A 322 16.95 -20.61 0.18
C ASN A 322 15.49 -20.91 -0.15
N LEU A 323 14.57 -19.94 0.00
CA LEU A 323 13.17 -20.10 -0.40
C LEU A 323 13.04 -20.41 -1.89
N ARG A 324 13.77 -19.70 -2.76
CA ARG A 324 13.76 -19.99 -4.22
C ARG A 324 14.28 -21.39 -4.51
N ALA A 325 15.36 -21.81 -3.87
CA ALA A 325 15.91 -23.16 -4.01
C ALA A 325 14.95 -24.24 -3.51
N GLU A 326 14.32 -24.05 -2.35
CA GLU A 326 13.29 -24.93 -1.79
C GLU A 326 12.10 -25.08 -2.74
N LYS A 327 11.57 -23.96 -3.25
CA LYS A 327 10.43 -23.96 -4.18
C LYS A 327 10.78 -24.64 -5.50
N ARG A 328 11.97 -24.41 -6.04
CA ARG A 328 12.47 -25.08 -7.25
C ARG A 328 12.63 -26.59 -7.03
N ALA A 329 13.25 -27.00 -5.92
CA ALA A 329 13.40 -28.41 -5.58
C ALA A 329 12.03 -29.08 -5.41
N ARG A 330 11.07 -28.38 -4.78
CA ARG A 330 9.71 -28.89 -4.62
C ARG A 330 8.97 -29.03 -5.94
N LEU A 331 9.10 -28.06 -6.87
CA LEU A 331 8.53 -28.19 -8.21
C LEU A 331 9.08 -29.40 -8.97
N ILE A 332 10.39 -29.63 -8.92
CA ILE A 332 11.02 -30.80 -9.55
C ILE A 332 10.43 -32.09 -8.97
N GLN A 333 10.28 -32.17 -7.64
CA GLN A 333 9.64 -33.31 -6.98
C GLN A 333 8.19 -33.52 -7.44
N LEU A 334 7.41 -32.45 -7.55
CA LEU A 334 6.00 -32.54 -7.97
C LEU A 334 5.88 -32.94 -9.46
N GLN A 335 6.73 -32.40 -10.32
CA GLN A 335 6.80 -32.81 -11.72
C GLN A 335 7.20 -34.29 -11.86
N GLU A 336 8.16 -34.76 -11.08
CA GLU A 336 8.58 -36.16 -11.08
C GLU A 336 7.46 -37.09 -10.56
N ALA A 337 6.80 -36.71 -9.46
CA ALA A 337 5.67 -37.46 -8.91
C ALA A 337 4.51 -37.56 -9.93
N LEU A 338 4.19 -36.45 -10.64
CA LEU A 338 3.17 -36.44 -11.67
C LEU A 338 3.53 -37.38 -12.84
N ARG A 339 4.80 -37.42 -13.24
CA ARG A 339 5.28 -38.33 -14.29
C ARG A 339 5.15 -39.80 -13.88
N GLN A 340 5.46 -40.13 -12.63
CA GLN A 340 5.41 -41.51 -12.12
C GLN A 340 3.99 -42.07 -11.92
N LEU A 341 2.96 -41.22 -11.85
CA LEU A 341 1.58 -41.65 -11.64
C LEU A 341 1.05 -42.55 -12.79
N PRO A 342 0.42 -43.70 -12.51
CA PRO A 342 -0.16 -44.57 -13.54
C PRO A 342 -1.56 -44.09 -13.97
N LEU A 343 -1.65 -42.86 -14.48
CA LEU A 343 -2.88 -42.23 -14.97
C LEU A 343 -2.70 -41.76 -16.42
N PRO A 344 -3.79 -41.64 -17.21
CA PRO A 344 -3.74 -41.11 -18.58
C PRO A 344 -3.28 -39.65 -18.61
N GLU A 345 -2.66 -39.23 -19.72
CA GLU A 345 -2.12 -37.86 -19.88
C GLU A 345 -3.21 -36.78 -19.75
N GLU A 346 -4.42 -37.05 -20.21
CA GLU A 346 -5.56 -36.11 -20.10
C GLU A 346 -5.89 -35.73 -18.64
N ALA A 347 -5.73 -36.67 -17.70
CA ALA A 347 -5.96 -36.41 -16.28
C ALA A 347 -4.80 -35.62 -15.63
N LYS A 348 -3.60 -35.69 -16.21
CA LYS A 348 -2.40 -35.02 -15.71
C LYS A 348 -2.20 -33.62 -16.30
N ASP A 349 -2.70 -33.39 -17.52
CA ASP A 349 -2.59 -32.14 -18.27
C ASP A 349 -2.93 -30.87 -17.45
N PRO A 350 -4.03 -30.79 -16.67
CA PRO A 350 -4.32 -29.57 -15.90
C PRO A 350 -3.24 -29.28 -14.84
N VAL A 351 -2.80 -30.30 -14.09
CA VAL A 351 -1.76 -30.17 -13.06
C VAL A 351 -0.41 -29.85 -13.72
N GLN A 352 -0.12 -30.44 -14.87
CA GLN A 352 1.08 -30.16 -15.65
C GLN A 352 1.12 -28.69 -16.09
N LYS A 353 0.04 -28.16 -16.67
CA LYS A 353 -0.05 -26.75 -17.09
C LYS A 353 0.09 -25.78 -15.92
N ALA A 354 -0.41 -26.16 -14.75
CA ALA A 354 -0.29 -25.35 -13.54
C ALA A 354 1.11 -25.40 -12.93
N LEU A 355 1.81 -26.54 -13.01
CA LEU A 355 3.23 -26.67 -12.67
C LEU A 355 4.13 -25.86 -13.62
N GLU A 356 3.85 -25.85 -14.92
CA GLU A 356 4.54 -24.99 -15.91
C GLU A 356 4.39 -23.51 -15.55
N LEU A 357 3.17 -23.06 -15.22
CA LEU A 357 2.94 -21.68 -14.79
C LEU A 357 3.70 -21.33 -13.49
N ALA A 358 3.81 -22.28 -12.56
CA ALA A 358 4.58 -22.09 -11.33
C ALA A 358 6.10 -22.01 -11.61
N GLU A 359 6.60 -22.77 -12.59
CA GLU A 359 7.98 -22.69 -13.07
C GLU A 359 8.26 -21.33 -13.72
N GLU A 360 7.42 -20.90 -14.67
CA GLU A 360 7.50 -19.56 -15.28
C GLU A 360 7.48 -18.44 -14.23
N THR A 361 6.68 -18.60 -13.17
CA THR A 361 6.62 -17.64 -12.06
C THR A 361 7.95 -17.55 -11.31
N LEU A 362 8.63 -18.67 -11.05
CA LEU A 362 9.95 -18.68 -10.40
C LEU A 362 11.04 -18.09 -11.30
N GLU A 363 11.00 -18.39 -12.60
CA GLU A 363 11.96 -17.85 -13.58
C GLU A 363 11.89 -16.33 -13.67
N GLU A 364 10.68 -15.76 -13.62
CA GLU A 364 10.45 -14.31 -13.57
C GLU A 364 10.83 -13.67 -12.23
N GLY A 365 11.13 -14.47 -11.19
CA GLY A 365 11.55 -14.02 -9.86
C GLY A 365 10.44 -13.97 -8.79
N GLY A 366 9.25 -14.52 -9.08
CA GLY A 366 8.12 -14.59 -8.15
C GLY A 366 8.11 -15.84 -7.28
N TYR A 367 7.21 -15.89 -6.29
CA TYR A 367 7.03 -17.04 -5.39
C TYR A 367 5.69 -17.74 -5.67
N PRO A 368 5.67 -18.88 -6.39
CA PRO A 368 4.43 -19.61 -6.60
C PRO A 368 3.95 -20.26 -5.28
N ASP A 369 2.64 -20.21 -5.09
CA ASP A 369 1.99 -21.07 -4.10
C ASP A 369 1.88 -22.48 -4.67
N LEU A 370 2.50 -23.43 -3.97
CA LEU A 370 2.55 -24.84 -4.38
C LEU A 370 1.52 -25.68 -3.64
N LEU A 371 0.90 -25.17 -2.58
CA LEU A 371 -0.06 -25.92 -1.77
C LEU A 371 -1.25 -26.44 -2.60
N PRO A 372 -1.88 -25.64 -3.50
CA PRO A 372 -2.96 -26.16 -4.33
C PRO A 372 -2.51 -27.31 -5.24
N LEU A 373 -1.31 -27.21 -5.81
CA LEU A 373 -0.73 -28.24 -6.68
C LEU A 373 -0.41 -29.53 -5.92
N GLU A 374 0.07 -29.41 -4.68
CA GLU A 374 0.30 -30.56 -3.81
C GLU A 374 -1.01 -31.27 -3.46
N GLU A 375 -2.08 -30.51 -3.21
CA GLU A 375 -3.40 -31.07 -2.93
C GLU A 375 -4.00 -31.76 -4.16
N GLU A 376 -3.89 -31.16 -5.35
CA GLU A 376 -4.32 -31.77 -6.61
C GLU A 376 -3.53 -33.03 -6.94
N LEU A 377 -2.20 -33.00 -6.77
CA LEU A 377 -1.36 -34.18 -6.96
C LEU A 377 -1.74 -35.30 -5.98
N ARG A 378 -2.00 -34.98 -4.70
CA ARG A 378 -2.49 -35.96 -3.73
C ARG A 378 -3.83 -36.56 -4.13
N ARG A 379 -4.74 -35.77 -4.69
CA ARG A 379 -6.01 -36.30 -5.24
C ARG A 379 -5.74 -37.28 -6.37
N LEU A 380 -4.85 -36.94 -7.31
CA LEU A 380 -4.47 -37.85 -8.39
C LEU A 380 -3.77 -39.12 -7.86
N GLU A 381 -2.94 -39.01 -6.83
CA GLU A 381 -2.33 -40.17 -6.15
C GLU A 381 -3.39 -41.06 -5.49
N GLU A 382 -4.37 -40.47 -4.82
CA GLU A 382 -5.49 -41.19 -4.22
C GLU A 382 -6.37 -41.86 -5.29
N GLU A 383 -6.65 -41.17 -6.39
CA GLU A 383 -7.37 -41.74 -7.54
C GLU A 383 -6.60 -42.92 -8.17
N ALA A 384 -5.29 -42.79 -8.34
CA ALA A 384 -4.45 -43.87 -8.85
C ALA A 384 -4.44 -45.06 -7.87
N ARG A 385 -4.37 -44.82 -6.56
CA ARG A 385 -4.47 -45.86 -5.54
C ARG A 385 -5.84 -46.51 -5.52
N ARG A 386 -6.93 -45.74 -5.62
CA ARG A 386 -8.30 -46.26 -5.69
C ARG A 386 -8.47 -47.17 -6.89
N LYS A 387 -8.07 -46.73 -8.09
CA LYS A 387 -8.12 -47.57 -9.30
C LYS A 387 -7.29 -48.85 -9.15
N ALA A 388 -6.13 -48.78 -8.49
CA ALA A 388 -5.32 -49.95 -8.22
C ALA A 388 -5.95 -50.91 -7.18
N GLU A 389 -6.57 -50.37 -6.13
CA GLU A 389 -7.28 -51.16 -5.11
C GLU A 389 -8.57 -51.79 -5.65
N GLU A 390 -9.36 -51.04 -6.43
CA GLU A 390 -10.52 -51.54 -7.15
C GLU A 390 -10.11 -52.67 -8.10
N GLY A 391 -9.03 -52.49 -8.87
CA GLY A 391 -8.48 -53.55 -9.71
C GLY A 391 -8.10 -54.81 -8.92
N LYS A 392 -7.50 -54.67 -7.73
CA LYS A 392 -7.18 -55.81 -6.84
C LYS A 392 -8.42 -56.46 -6.23
N ARG A 393 -9.44 -55.69 -5.87
CA ARG A 393 -10.70 -56.21 -5.30
C ARG A 393 -11.50 -56.97 -6.35
N LEU A 394 -11.69 -56.38 -7.54
CA LEU A 394 -12.35 -57.04 -8.67
C LEU A 394 -11.63 -58.35 -9.06
N LEU A 395 -10.30 -58.38 -8.94
CA LEU A 395 -9.51 -59.59 -9.09
C LEU A 395 -9.80 -60.65 -8.02
N ALA A 396 -9.79 -60.27 -6.74
CA ALA A 396 -10.09 -61.19 -5.66
C ALA A 396 -11.53 -61.73 -5.74
N GLU A 397 -12.49 -60.89 -6.15
CA GLU A 397 -13.87 -61.29 -6.37
C GLU A 397 -14.03 -62.22 -7.57
N LYS A 398 -13.31 -61.96 -8.67
CA LYS A 398 -13.22 -62.88 -9.80
C LYS A 398 -12.73 -64.24 -9.32
N GLU A 399 -11.66 -64.28 -8.51
CA GLU A 399 -11.11 -65.53 -7.96
C GLU A 399 -12.11 -66.24 -7.04
N ALA A 400 -12.80 -65.52 -6.16
CA ALA A 400 -13.81 -66.07 -5.27
C ALA A 400 -15.01 -66.66 -6.04
N LEU A 401 -15.53 -65.94 -7.03
CA LEU A 401 -16.61 -66.44 -7.91
C LEU A 401 -16.15 -67.66 -8.71
N VAL A 402 -14.89 -67.70 -9.15
CA VAL A 402 -14.33 -68.87 -9.84
C VAL A 402 -14.28 -70.08 -8.90
N GLU A 403 -13.91 -69.93 -7.62
CA GLU A 403 -13.97 -71.03 -6.65
C GLU A 403 -15.40 -71.47 -6.35
N GLU A 404 -16.34 -70.53 -6.11
CA GLU A 404 -17.76 -70.86 -5.89
C GLU A 404 -18.37 -71.63 -7.08
N LEU A 405 -18.06 -71.23 -8.31
CA LEU A 405 -18.56 -71.90 -9.52
C LEU A 405 -17.95 -73.28 -9.73
N LYS A 406 -16.70 -73.52 -9.28
CA LYS A 406 -16.09 -74.87 -9.32
C LYS A 406 -16.83 -75.83 -8.40
N GLU A 407 -17.29 -75.35 -7.24
CA GLU A 407 -17.99 -76.17 -6.26
C GLU A 407 -19.42 -76.55 -6.70
N LYS A 408 -20.08 -75.72 -7.49
CA LYS A 408 -21.50 -75.90 -7.90
C LYS A 408 -21.76 -76.82 -9.11
N GLY A 409 -20.74 -77.50 -9.64
CA GLY A 409 -20.91 -78.62 -10.60
C GLY A 409 -21.09 -78.25 -12.08
N GLU A 410 -21.60 -79.18 -12.90
CA GLU A 410 -21.52 -79.10 -14.38
C GLU A 410 -22.38 -78.00 -15.02
N ALA A 411 -23.50 -77.62 -14.39
CA ALA A 411 -24.43 -76.62 -14.92
C ALA A 411 -23.84 -75.19 -14.95
N PHE A 412 -22.79 -74.92 -14.17
CA PHE A 412 -22.14 -73.62 -14.05
C PHE A 412 -20.82 -73.52 -14.86
N ARG A 413 -20.39 -74.59 -15.54
CA ARG A 413 -19.19 -74.62 -16.39
C ARG A 413 -19.08 -73.52 -17.45
N PRO A 414 -20.13 -73.17 -18.24
CA PRO A 414 -20.01 -72.16 -19.28
C PRO A 414 -19.68 -70.78 -18.70
N LEU A 415 -20.29 -70.42 -17.58
CA LEU A 415 -20.04 -69.16 -16.86
C LEU A 415 -18.64 -69.13 -16.24
N LEU A 416 -18.13 -70.29 -15.79
CA LEU A 416 -16.77 -70.42 -15.27
C LEU A 416 -15.71 -70.22 -16.37
N GLU A 417 -15.93 -70.75 -17.58
CA GLU A 417 -15.03 -70.54 -18.71
C GLU A 417 -15.02 -69.08 -19.18
N GLU A 418 -16.20 -68.44 -19.23
CA GLU A 418 -16.34 -67.01 -19.52
C GLU A 418 -15.62 -66.15 -18.47
N LEU A 419 -15.80 -66.43 -17.18
CA LEU A 419 -15.08 -65.76 -16.09
C LEU A 419 -13.57 -65.91 -16.19
N ARG A 420 -13.05 -67.10 -16.51
CA ARG A 420 -11.60 -67.32 -16.65
C ARG A 420 -11.01 -66.53 -17.82
N ALA A 421 -11.73 -66.46 -18.94
CA ALA A 421 -11.29 -65.78 -20.15
C ALA A 421 -11.35 -64.24 -20.06
N LEU A 422 -12.04 -63.67 -19.06
CA LEU A 422 -12.19 -62.22 -18.92
C LEU A 422 -10.85 -61.51 -18.61
N PRO A 423 -10.45 -60.52 -19.44
CA PRO A 423 -9.27 -59.69 -19.17
C PRO A 423 -9.53 -58.70 -18.03
N LEU A 424 -8.44 -58.28 -17.35
CA LEU A 424 -8.46 -57.39 -16.19
C LEU A 424 -9.20 -56.06 -16.44
N GLU A 425 -9.01 -55.49 -17.64
CA GLU A 425 -9.59 -54.21 -18.04
C GLU A 425 -11.12 -54.27 -18.22
N ALA A 426 -11.68 -55.44 -18.51
CA ALA A 426 -13.11 -55.64 -18.72
C ALA A 426 -13.87 -56.04 -17.44
N LEU A 427 -13.15 -56.35 -16.36
CA LEU A 427 -13.74 -56.75 -15.08
C LEU A 427 -14.79 -55.78 -14.53
N PRO A 428 -14.57 -54.46 -14.45
CA PRO A 428 -15.56 -53.55 -13.86
C PRO A 428 -16.90 -53.52 -14.62
N GLN A 429 -16.89 -53.78 -15.93
CA GLN A 429 -18.12 -53.79 -16.74
C GLN A 429 -18.78 -55.18 -16.80
N ARG A 430 -17.98 -56.25 -16.82
CA ARG A 430 -18.47 -57.62 -17.05
C ARG A 430 -18.79 -58.41 -15.77
N LEU A 431 -18.16 -58.11 -14.64
CA LEU A 431 -18.46 -58.80 -13.35
C LEU A 431 -19.92 -58.63 -12.91
N PRO A 432 -20.55 -57.45 -13.00
CA PRO A 432 -21.97 -57.29 -12.67
C PRO A 432 -22.89 -58.12 -13.58
N GLU A 433 -22.61 -58.16 -14.89
CA GLU A 433 -23.34 -58.98 -15.86
C GLU A 433 -23.26 -60.48 -15.50
N VAL A 434 -22.05 -60.95 -15.16
CA VAL A 434 -21.79 -62.32 -14.72
C VAL A 434 -22.52 -62.64 -13.39
N ARG A 435 -22.57 -61.70 -12.43
CA ARG A 435 -23.32 -61.86 -11.18
C ARG A 435 -24.83 -61.98 -11.44
N ALA A 436 -25.37 -61.21 -12.37
CA ALA A 436 -26.78 -61.29 -12.77
C ALA A 436 -27.09 -62.65 -13.43
N GLN A 437 -26.25 -63.10 -14.37
CA GLN A 437 -26.40 -64.41 -15.00
C GLN A 437 -26.26 -65.56 -13.99
N TYR A 438 -25.37 -65.42 -13.00
CA TYR A 438 -25.26 -66.37 -11.90
C TYR A 438 -26.55 -66.43 -11.05
N ALA A 439 -27.13 -65.27 -10.70
CA ALA A 439 -28.39 -65.21 -9.98
C ALA A 439 -29.55 -65.85 -10.77
N ASP A 440 -29.60 -65.65 -12.08
CA ASP A 440 -30.61 -66.28 -12.96
C ASP A 440 -30.44 -67.80 -13.05
N LEU A 441 -29.19 -68.28 -13.09
CA LEU A 441 -28.91 -69.72 -13.01
C LEU A 441 -29.28 -70.33 -11.65
N LEU A 442 -29.09 -69.60 -10.55
CA LEU A 442 -29.55 -70.05 -9.22
C LEU A 442 -31.08 -70.18 -9.17
N LYS A 443 -31.83 -69.26 -9.79
CA LYS A 443 -33.29 -69.37 -9.95
C LYS A 443 -33.67 -70.60 -10.78
N ALA A 444 -32.95 -70.86 -11.88
CA ALA A 444 -33.23 -71.99 -12.78
C ALA A 444 -32.91 -73.37 -12.16
N GLN A 445 -31.92 -73.45 -11.27
CA GLN A 445 -31.51 -74.68 -10.58
C GLN A 445 -32.32 -74.98 -9.30
N GLY A 446 -33.20 -74.07 -8.86
CA GLY A 446 -34.05 -74.27 -7.67
C GLY A 446 -33.38 -73.97 -6.32
N GLU A 447 -32.24 -73.27 -6.31
CA GLU A 447 -31.53 -72.86 -5.08
C GLU A 447 -32.12 -71.57 -4.46
N GLU A 448 -33.44 -71.53 -4.23
CA GLU A 448 -34.15 -70.31 -3.79
C GLU A 448 -33.69 -69.77 -2.43
N ALA A 449 -33.21 -70.64 -1.53
CA ALA A 449 -32.71 -70.25 -0.21
C ALA A 449 -31.41 -69.44 -0.30
N ALA A 450 -30.50 -69.81 -1.21
CA ALA A 450 -29.25 -69.09 -1.43
C ALA A 450 -29.51 -67.72 -2.08
N LEU A 451 -30.49 -67.62 -2.97
CA LEU A 451 -30.87 -66.38 -3.63
C LEU A 451 -31.53 -65.39 -2.66
N ARG A 452 -32.42 -65.86 -1.78
CA ARG A 452 -33.04 -65.01 -0.74
C ARG A 452 -32.03 -64.45 0.24
N ALA A 453 -31.05 -65.26 0.67
CA ALA A 453 -29.98 -64.80 1.55
C ALA A 453 -29.15 -63.66 0.91
N LYS A 454 -28.78 -63.79 -0.37
CA LYS A 454 -28.03 -62.75 -1.09
C LYS A 454 -28.85 -61.46 -1.30
N LEU A 455 -30.16 -61.56 -1.53
CA LEU A 455 -31.04 -60.39 -1.65
C LEU A 455 -31.25 -59.66 -0.31
N GLU A 456 -31.41 -60.37 0.79
CA GLU A 456 -31.54 -59.77 2.14
C GLU A 456 -30.24 -59.07 2.57
N GLU A 457 -29.08 -59.64 2.23
CA GLU A 457 -27.77 -59.02 2.48
C GLU A 457 -27.60 -57.73 1.67
N ALA A 458 -27.98 -57.75 0.39
CA ALA A 458 -27.96 -56.57 -0.47
C ALA A 458 -28.95 -55.48 0.02
N GLN A 459 -30.14 -55.86 0.49
CA GLN A 459 -31.11 -54.91 1.02
C GLN A 459 -30.59 -54.21 2.29
N LYS A 460 -30.01 -54.96 3.24
CA LYS A 460 -29.40 -54.37 4.45
C LYS A 460 -28.23 -53.43 4.11
N ALA A 461 -27.41 -53.81 3.13
CA ALA A 461 -26.30 -52.99 2.68
C ALA A 461 -26.76 -51.69 2.00
N LEU A 462 -27.86 -51.71 1.23
CA LEU A 462 -28.44 -50.52 0.61
C LEU A 462 -29.08 -49.58 1.66
N GLU A 463 -29.81 -50.12 2.64
CA GLU A 463 -30.40 -49.33 3.73
C GLU A 463 -29.34 -48.57 4.54
N ALA A 464 -28.17 -49.18 4.75
CA ALA A 464 -27.04 -48.53 5.43
C ALA A 464 -26.42 -47.36 4.63
N LEU A 465 -26.41 -47.43 3.29
CA LEU A 465 -25.79 -46.42 2.42
C LEU A 465 -26.75 -45.28 2.03
N LYS A 466 -28.05 -45.57 2.02
CA LYS A 466 -29.12 -44.64 1.64
C LYS A 466 -29.05 -43.25 2.30
N PRO A 467 -28.87 -43.09 3.63
CA PRO A 467 -28.87 -41.77 4.25
C PRO A 467 -27.73 -40.88 3.75
N GLU A 468 -26.53 -41.45 3.59
CA GLU A 468 -25.35 -40.72 3.11
C GLU A 468 -25.43 -40.42 1.60
N ALA A 469 -25.93 -41.38 0.80
CA ALA A 469 -26.11 -41.22 -0.65
C ALA A 469 -27.10 -40.09 -0.98
N LEU A 470 -28.22 -40.00 -0.24
CA LEU A 470 -29.22 -38.96 -0.44
C LEU A 470 -28.70 -37.57 -0.05
N ALA A 471 -27.86 -37.47 0.98
CA ALA A 471 -27.27 -36.22 1.44
C ALA A 471 -26.30 -35.62 0.42
N LEU A 472 -25.58 -36.47 -0.33
CA LEU A 472 -24.61 -36.07 -1.36
C LEU A 472 -25.22 -36.00 -2.77
N GLY A 473 -26.54 -36.13 -2.90
CA GLY A 473 -27.25 -35.94 -4.18
C GLY A 473 -27.39 -37.18 -5.07
N LEU A 474 -27.00 -38.38 -4.61
CA LEU A 474 -27.06 -39.64 -5.38
C LEU A 474 -28.46 -40.30 -5.39
N LYS A 475 -29.53 -39.51 -5.52
CA LYS A 475 -30.93 -39.99 -5.40
C LYS A 475 -31.31 -41.01 -6.47
N GLU A 476 -30.85 -40.79 -7.71
CA GLU A 476 -31.17 -41.63 -8.86
C GLU A 476 -30.54 -43.02 -8.73
N LYS A 477 -29.27 -43.08 -8.34
CA LYS A 477 -28.52 -44.33 -8.10
C LYS A 477 -29.14 -45.18 -6.97
N VAL A 478 -29.60 -44.53 -5.89
CA VAL A 478 -30.32 -45.23 -4.82
C VAL A 478 -31.66 -45.79 -5.34
N ALA A 479 -32.41 -45.01 -6.12
CA ALA A 479 -33.68 -45.45 -6.69
C ALA A 479 -33.52 -46.60 -7.70
N GLU A 480 -32.45 -46.58 -8.50
CA GLU A 480 -32.07 -47.68 -9.41
C GLU A 480 -31.78 -48.97 -8.63
N ALA A 481 -31.01 -48.88 -7.54
CA ALA A 481 -30.71 -50.04 -6.69
C ALA A 481 -31.96 -50.59 -5.98
N GLU A 482 -32.87 -49.72 -5.53
CA GLU A 482 -34.16 -50.13 -4.94
C GLU A 482 -35.08 -50.82 -5.96
N ALA A 483 -35.12 -50.32 -7.20
CA ALA A 483 -35.91 -50.91 -8.27
C ALA A 483 -35.41 -52.32 -8.67
N LEU A 484 -34.09 -52.53 -8.67
CA LEU A 484 -33.48 -53.83 -8.97
C LEU A 484 -33.76 -54.87 -7.87
N LEU A 485 -33.69 -54.47 -6.60
CA LEU A 485 -34.07 -55.33 -5.47
C LEU A 485 -35.55 -55.72 -5.53
N ALA A 486 -36.43 -54.78 -5.88
CA ALA A 486 -37.87 -55.04 -6.02
C ALA A 486 -38.19 -56.05 -7.14
N GLN A 487 -37.34 -56.12 -8.18
CA GLN A 487 -37.45 -57.09 -9.27
C GLN A 487 -36.84 -58.47 -8.93
N GLY A 488 -36.22 -58.62 -7.75
CA GLY A 488 -35.54 -59.85 -7.33
C GLY A 488 -34.21 -60.08 -8.04
N SER A 489 -33.55 -59.00 -8.48
CA SER A 489 -32.20 -58.99 -9.05
C SER A 489 -31.21 -58.37 -8.07
N LEU A 490 -29.94 -58.80 -8.11
CA LEU A 490 -28.90 -58.25 -7.25
C LEU A 490 -28.44 -56.89 -7.81
N PRO A 491 -28.60 -55.78 -7.07
CA PRO A 491 -28.08 -54.48 -7.47
C PRO A 491 -26.56 -54.40 -7.30
N ASP A 492 -25.92 -53.54 -8.09
CA ASP A 492 -24.51 -53.19 -7.89
C ASP A 492 -24.37 -52.12 -6.80
N LEU A 493 -24.16 -52.58 -5.56
CA LEU A 493 -23.95 -51.70 -4.41
C LEU A 493 -22.51 -51.18 -4.31
N GLU A 494 -21.57 -51.77 -5.06
CA GLU A 494 -20.19 -51.32 -5.10
C GLU A 494 -20.07 -50.04 -5.92
N GLU A 495 -20.77 -49.95 -7.06
CA GLU A 495 -20.85 -48.73 -7.86
C GLU A 495 -21.48 -47.57 -7.07
N LEU A 496 -22.41 -47.87 -6.16
CA LEU A 496 -23.03 -46.85 -5.30
C LEU A 496 -22.07 -46.39 -4.19
N ARG A 497 -21.29 -47.31 -3.60
CA ARG A 497 -20.27 -47.00 -2.58
C ARG A 497 -19.12 -46.18 -3.17
N SER A 498 -18.62 -46.55 -4.35
CA SER A 498 -17.53 -45.82 -5.01
C SER A 498 -17.95 -44.38 -5.31
N LYS A 499 -19.14 -44.17 -5.90
CA LYS A 499 -19.66 -42.82 -6.19
C LYS A 499 -19.90 -41.99 -4.93
N LEU A 500 -20.29 -42.63 -3.84
CA LEU A 500 -20.50 -41.95 -2.56
C LEU A 500 -19.17 -41.45 -1.98
N GLU A 501 -18.13 -42.28 -2.01
CA GLU A 501 -16.78 -41.89 -1.57
C GLU A 501 -16.10 -40.89 -2.53
N GLU A 502 -16.38 -40.96 -3.82
CA GLU A 502 -16.01 -39.94 -4.81
C GLU A 502 -16.68 -38.60 -4.50
N ALA A 503 -18.01 -38.59 -4.29
CA ALA A 503 -18.76 -37.38 -3.96
C ALA A 503 -18.29 -36.74 -2.64
N LYS A 504 -17.99 -37.54 -1.61
CA LYS A 504 -17.38 -37.04 -0.36
C LYS A 504 -16.01 -36.41 -0.60
N ALA A 505 -15.15 -37.09 -1.37
CA ALA A 505 -13.80 -36.61 -1.66
C ALA A 505 -13.83 -35.32 -2.51
N GLN A 506 -14.71 -35.24 -3.49
CA GLN A 506 -14.93 -34.05 -4.31
C GLN A 506 -15.43 -32.88 -3.45
N ALA A 507 -16.49 -33.07 -2.65
CA ALA A 507 -17.03 -32.03 -1.79
C ALA A 507 -16.00 -31.51 -0.77
N ARG A 508 -15.24 -32.42 -0.14
CA ARG A 508 -14.14 -32.06 0.75
C ARG A 508 -13.04 -31.29 0.00
N GLY A 509 -12.71 -31.74 -1.20
CA GLY A 509 -11.69 -31.13 -2.03
C GLY A 509 -12.05 -29.70 -2.44
N GLU A 510 -13.27 -29.49 -2.92
CA GLU A 510 -13.78 -28.16 -3.26
C GLU A 510 -13.76 -27.23 -2.04
N ALA A 511 -14.23 -27.73 -0.88
CA ALA A 511 -14.21 -26.96 0.35
C ALA A 511 -12.79 -26.56 0.79
N LEU A 512 -11.80 -27.46 0.69
CA LEU A 512 -10.41 -27.14 1.04
C LEU A 512 -9.78 -26.09 0.11
N LEU A 513 -10.07 -26.17 -1.20
CA LEU A 513 -9.62 -25.17 -2.18
C LEU A 513 -10.26 -23.81 -1.93
N GLU A 514 -11.55 -23.78 -1.58
CA GLU A 514 -12.19 -22.53 -1.18
C GLU A 514 -11.57 -21.98 0.11
N LEU A 515 -11.28 -22.84 1.09
CA LEU A 515 -10.63 -22.43 2.34
C LEU A 515 -9.21 -21.90 2.13
N SER A 516 -8.41 -22.47 1.23
CA SER A 516 -7.08 -21.95 0.91
C SER A 516 -7.16 -20.58 0.23
N ARG A 517 -8.11 -20.39 -0.70
CA ARG A 517 -8.40 -19.09 -1.31
C ARG A 517 -8.83 -18.05 -0.27
N LEU A 518 -9.69 -18.42 0.68
CA LEU A 518 -10.13 -17.55 1.78
C LEU A 518 -8.99 -17.25 2.76
N GLN A 519 -8.05 -18.18 2.95
CA GLN A 519 -6.85 -17.98 3.78
C GLN A 519 -5.96 -16.87 3.23
N ALA A 520 -5.65 -16.90 1.93
CA ALA A 520 -4.86 -15.84 1.28
C ALA A 520 -5.53 -14.45 1.43
N LEU A 521 -6.86 -14.40 1.35
CA LEU A 521 -7.60 -13.16 1.62
C LEU A 521 -7.51 -12.74 3.09
N ALA A 522 -7.63 -13.67 4.03
CA ALA A 522 -7.56 -13.39 5.47
C ALA A 522 -6.18 -12.87 5.91
N GLU A 523 -5.10 -13.35 5.28
CA GLU A 523 -3.73 -12.88 5.56
C GLU A 523 -3.56 -11.38 5.27
N ARG A 524 -4.23 -10.85 4.24
CA ARG A 524 -4.25 -9.40 3.95
C ARG A 524 -4.83 -8.58 5.09
N PHE A 525 -5.73 -9.16 5.89
CA PHE A 525 -6.36 -8.50 7.04
C PHE A 525 -5.61 -8.74 8.36
N ARG A 526 -4.35 -9.21 8.36
CA ARG A 526 -3.53 -9.26 9.59
C ARG A 526 -3.48 -7.86 10.24
N GLY A 527 -3.63 -7.79 11.56
CA GLY A 527 -3.75 -6.53 12.31
C GLY A 527 -5.13 -5.85 12.23
N PHE A 528 -5.97 -6.20 11.25
CA PHE A 528 -7.36 -5.71 11.09
C PHE A 528 -8.40 -6.82 11.36
N GLY A 529 -8.08 -7.78 12.24
CA GLY A 529 -8.98 -8.87 12.64
C GLY A 529 -8.93 -10.14 11.79
N GLY A 530 -8.01 -10.23 10.81
CA GLY A 530 -7.79 -11.44 10.00
C GLY A 530 -7.30 -12.65 10.79
N GLU A 531 -6.62 -12.46 11.92
CA GLU A 531 -6.11 -13.54 12.77
C GLU A 531 -7.20 -14.47 13.30
N GLY A 532 -8.37 -13.90 13.66
CA GLY A 532 -9.52 -14.70 14.09
C GLY A 532 -10.06 -15.58 12.98
N VAL A 533 -10.04 -15.08 11.74
CA VAL A 533 -10.46 -15.84 10.55
C VAL A 533 -9.44 -16.92 10.21
N LEU A 534 -8.14 -16.64 10.31
CA LEU A 534 -7.09 -17.63 10.08
C LEU A 534 -7.17 -18.80 11.07
N ARG A 535 -7.49 -18.53 12.35
CA ARG A 535 -7.76 -19.59 13.34
C ARG A 535 -8.99 -20.41 12.98
N ALA A 536 -10.09 -19.77 12.60
CA ALA A 536 -11.30 -20.47 12.17
C ALA A 536 -11.06 -21.33 10.91
N ILE A 537 -10.23 -20.88 9.97
CA ILE A 537 -9.83 -21.66 8.79
C ILE A 537 -9.06 -22.92 9.21
N ALA A 538 -8.11 -22.80 10.14
CA ALA A 538 -7.35 -23.94 10.63
C ALA A 538 -8.26 -24.98 11.32
N GLU A 539 -9.25 -24.53 12.08
CA GLU A 539 -10.25 -25.39 12.72
C GLU A 539 -11.17 -26.08 11.69
N GLU A 540 -11.65 -25.36 10.67
CA GLU A 540 -12.49 -25.94 9.61
C GLU A 540 -11.73 -26.94 8.73
N LYS A 541 -10.45 -26.69 8.43
CA LYS A 541 -9.59 -27.65 7.69
C LYS A 541 -9.44 -28.99 8.43
N GLY A 542 -9.62 -29.00 9.76
CA GLY A 542 -9.59 -30.22 10.58
C GLY A 542 -10.85 -31.10 10.48
N LYS A 543 -11.94 -30.60 9.89
CA LYS A 543 -13.21 -31.33 9.82
C LYS A 543 -13.26 -32.31 8.64
N PRO A 544 -14.05 -33.41 8.75
CA PRO A 544 -14.21 -34.37 7.66
C PRO A 544 -14.90 -33.78 6.42
N LEU A 545 -15.84 -32.85 6.63
CA LEU A 545 -16.47 -32.02 5.61
C LEU A 545 -16.33 -30.57 6.06
N PRO A 546 -15.35 -29.83 5.52
CA PRO A 546 -15.16 -28.43 5.83
C PRO A 546 -16.27 -27.58 5.22
N ASP A 547 -16.75 -26.57 5.96
CA ASP A 547 -17.72 -25.61 5.45
C ASP A 547 -17.07 -24.23 5.26
N PRO A 548 -16.89 -23.73 4.01
CA PRO A 548 -16.24 -22.44 3.74
C PRO A 548 -17.17 -21.23 3.98
N THR A 549 -18.49 -21.44 4.00
CA THR A 549 -19.52 -20.40 4.18
C THR A 549 -19.33 -19.48 5.40
N PRO A 550 -19.12 -19.99 6.63
CA PRO A 550 -18.91 -19.13 7.80
C PRO A 550 -17.67 -18.23 7.67
N ILE A 551 -16.62 -18.73 7.04
CA ILE A 551 -15.37 -18.00 6.83
C ILE A 551 -15.54 -16.92 5.77
N ALA A 552 -16.24 -17.22 4.67
CA ALA A 552 -16.60 -16.24 3.66
C ALA A 552 -17.41 -15.08 4.26
N ARG A 553 -18.42 -15.39 5.10
CA ARG A 553 -19.21 -14.38 5.82
C ARG A 553 -18.37 -13.54 6.78
N ALA A 554 -17.41 -14.14 7.49
CA ALA A 554 -16.50 -13.42 8.37
C ALA A 554 -15.61 -12.44 7.57
N LEU A 555 -15.10 -12.84 6.41
CA LEU A 555 -14.31 -11.98 5.52
C LEU A 555 -15.15 -10.86 4.91
N GLU A 556 -16.40 -11.12 4.52
CA GLU A 556 -17.33 -10.08 4.08
C GLU A 556 -17.61 -9.06 5.20
N ALA A 557 -17.75 -9.51 6.44
CA ALA A 557 -17.90 -8.63 7.58
C ALA A 557 -16.66 -7.75 7.81
N LEU A 558 -15.44 -8.31 7.62
CA LEU A 558 -14.19 -7.53 7.67
C LEU A 558 -14.10 -6.50 6.54
N LYS A 559 -14.51 -6.85 5.31
CA LYS A 559 -14.58 -5.90 4.18
C LYS A 559 -15.54 -4.75 4.48
N ARG A 560 -16.74 -5.03 4.98
CA ARG A 560 -17.70 -3.99 5.39
C ARG A 560 -17.14 -3.11 6.51
N ARG A 561 -16.44 -3.68 7.49
CA ARG A 561 -15.77 -2.90 8.54
C ARG A 561 -14.67 -2.00 7.98
N MET A 562 -13.95 -2.44 6.96
CA MET A 562 -12.96 -1.63 6.26
C MET A 562 -13.61 -0.42 5.58
N GLU A 563 -14.73 -0.63 4.87
CA GLU A 563 -15.49 0.46 4.23
C GLU A 563 -16.01 1.47 5.26
N VAL A 564 -16.60 0.99 6.35
CA VAL A 564 -17.03 1.86 7.47
C VAL A 564 -15.84 2.63 8.04
N LYS A 565 -14.68 1.99 8.19
CA LYS A 565 -13.47 2.67 8.68
C LYS A 565 -12.97 3.73 7.70
N ARG A 566 -13.07 3.48 6.40
CA ARG A 566 -12.75 4.48 5.37
C ARG A 566 -13.67 5.71 5.48
N GLU A 567 -14.97 5.51 5.66
CA GLU A 567 -15.92 6.60 5.86
C GLU A 567 -15.64 7.37 7.17
N GLU A 568 -15.36 6.66 8.27
CA GLU A 568 -14.97 7.25 9.55
C GLU A 568 -13.71 8.11 9.40
N LEU A 569 -12.65 7.59 8.78
CA LEU A 569 -11.41 8.34 8.58
C LEU A 569 -11.59 9.53 7.64
N THR A 570 -12.43 9.40 6.61
CA THR A 570 -12.76 10.51 5.69
C THR A 570 -13.43 11.65 6.44
N THR A 571 -14.42 11.34 7.29
CA THR A 571 -15.12 12.36 8.08
C THR A 571 -14.20 13.00 9.11
N ARG A 572 -13.37 12.21 9.83
CA ARG A 572 -12.38 12.72 10.78
C ARG A 572 -11.33 13.61 10.11
N LEU A 573 -10.77 13.19 8.97
CA LEU A 573 -9.80 14.01 8.21
C LEU A 573 -10.42 15.33 7.75
N THR A 574 -11.66 15.29 7.25
CA THR A 574 -12.38 16.49 6.81
C THR A 574 -12.60 17.45 7.98
N ALA A 575 -13.03 16.94 9.14
CA ALA A 575 -13.20 17.73 10.36
C ALA A 575 -11.86 18.30 10.87
N PHE A 576 -10.80 17.50 10.86
CA PHE A 576 -9.45 17.90 11.24
C PHE A 576 -8.95 19.07 10.38
N PHE A 577 -9.05 18.98 9.05
CA PHE A 577 -8.61 20.07 8.17
C PHE A 577 -9.47 21.34 8.32
N GLN A 578 -10.77 21.20 8.57
CA GLN A 578 -11.64 22.35 8.87
C GLN A 578 -11.27 23.05 10.18
N ALA A 579 -10.91 22.28 11.22
CA ALA A 579 -10.48 22.83 12.50
C ALA A 579 -9.09 23.49 12.39
N HIS A 580 -8.14 22.83 11.73
CA HIS A 580 -6.82 23.39 11.45
C HIS A 580 -6.89 24.72 10.67
N ALA A 581 -7.75 24.80 9.65
CA ALA A 581 -7.93 26.03 8.86
C ALA A 581 -8.34 27.25 9.71
N ARG A 582 -9.02 27.05 10.85
CA ARG A 582 -9.39 28.15 11.78
C ARG A 582 -8.22 28.68 12.59
N LEU A 583 -7.15 27.90 12.69
CA LEU A 583 -5.96 28.18 13.48
C LEU A 583 -4.76 28.54 12.59
N GLU A 584 -4.97 28.62 11.28
CA GLU A 584 -3.95 29.04 10.32
C GLU A 584 -3.46 30.46 10.65
N GLY A 585 -2.16 30.57 10.96
CA GLY A 585 -1.50 31.82 11.33
C GLY A 585 -0.98 31.88 12.78
N PHE A 586 -1.41 30.98 13.66
CA PHE A 586 -0.83 30.87 15.01
C PHE A 586 0.51 30.14 14.97
N GLN A 587 1.60 30.83 15.32
CA GLN A 587 2.94 30.26 15.34
C GLN A 587 3.28 29.72 16.73
N SER A 588 3.18 28.41 16.91
CA SER A 588 3.64 27.71 18.11
C SER A 588 4.51 26.50 17.76
N GLU A 589 5.21 25.94 18.74
CA GLU A 589 6.01 24.73 18.56
C GLU A 589 5.14 23.51 18.22
N THR A 590 3.96 23.39 18.83
CA THR A 590 2.91 22.43 18.44
C THR A 590 2.45 22.66 17.01
N GLY A 591 2.34 23.91 16.56
CA GLY A 591 2.01 24.26 15.17
C GLY A 591 3.08 23.79 14.18
N ARG A 592 4.36 23.89 14.54
CA ARG A 592 5.48 23.39 13.71
C ARG A 592 5.46 21.86 13.60
N ARG A 593 5.19 21.15 14.70
CA ARG A 593 5.04 19.68 14.70
C ARG A 593 3.82 19.23 13.89
N LEU A 594 2.72 19.97 13.98
CA LEU A 594 1.52 19.69 13.19
C LEU A 594 1.76 19.90 11.70
N LYS A 595 2.50 20.95 11.34
CA LYS A 595 2.81 21.31 9.95
C LYS A 595 3.52 20.20 9.18
N SER A 596 4.41 19.43 9.82
CA SER A 596 5.08 18.29 9.17
C SER A 596 4.14 17.11 8.90
N LEU A 597 3.05 16.96 9.66
CA LEU A 597 2.07 15.88 9.45
C LEU A 597 1.01 16.24 8.39
N LEU A 598 0.78 17.52 8.09
CA LEU A 598 -0.26 17.94 7.13
C LEU A 598 -0.06 17.38 5.71
N PRO A 599 1.15 17.37 5.11
CA PRO A 599 1.35 16.78 3.78
C PRO A 599 1.00 15.29 3.75
N VAL A 600 1.34 14.56 4.82
CA VAL A 600 1.05 13.13 4.94
C VAL A 600 -0.45 12.88 5.02
N LEU A 601 -1.17 13.66 5.82
CA LEU A 601 -2.63 13.55 5.96
C LEU A 601 -3.38 13.97 4.70
N ARG A 602 -2.87 14.96 3.93
CA ARG A 602 -3.44 15.33 2.63
C ARG A 602 -3.28 14.21 1.62
N SER A 603 -2.07 13.65 1.54
CA SER A 603 -1.80 12.48 0.69
C SER A 603 -2.66 11.27 1.09
N ALA A 604 -2.86 11.05 2.40
CA ALA A 604 -3.75 10.03 2.91
C ALA A 604 -5.21 10.26 2.49
N GLN A 605 -5.70 11.51 2.52
CA GLN A 605 -7.07 11.86 2.15
C GLN A 605 -7.37 11.53 0.67
N GLU A 606 -6.43 11.83 -0.24
CA GLU A 606 -6.57 11.55 -1.67
C GLU A 606 -6.58 10.05 -1.98
N ARG A 607 -5.76 9.27 -1.25
CA ARG A 607 -5.54 7.84 -1.51
C ARG A 607 -6.46 6.93 -0.70
N LEU A 608 -7.18 7.46 0.28
CA LEU A 608 -8.05 6.73 1.20
C LEU A 608 -9.00 5.72 0.54
N PRO A 609 -9.62 6.00 -0.63
CA PRO A 609 -10.48 5.03 -1.32
C PRO A 609 -9.76 3.75 -1.78
N ARG A 610 -8.44 3.81 -1.97
CA ARG A 610 -7.60 2.73 -2.51
C ARG A 610 -6.65 2.11 -1.48
N LEU A 611 -6.60 2.64 -0.27
CA LEU A 611 -5.72 2.12 0.78
C LEU A 611 -6.20 0.77 1.32
N GLY A 612 -5.27 -0.16 1.45
CA GLY A 612 -5.48 -1.44 2.12
C GLY A 612 -5.66 -1.31 3.65
N PRO A 613 -5.89 -2.43 4.35
CA PRO A 613 -6.15 -2.44 5.79
C PRO A 613 -4.98 -1.92 6.62
N GLN A 614 -3.73 -2.16 6.20
CA GLN A 614 -2.55 -1.67 6.91
C GLN A 614 -2.39 -0.17 6.74
N GLY A 615 -2.60 0.33 5.52
CA GLY A 615 -2.66 1.76 5.23
C GLY A 615 -3.69 2.49 6.09
N LEU A 616 -4.89 1.95 6.26
CA LEU A 616 -5.92 2.56 7.09
C LEU A 616 -5.54 2.64 8.57
N LEU A 617 -4.92 1.60 9.13
CA LEU A 617 -4.41 1.61 10.52
C LEU A 617 -3.30 2.66 10.69
N GLN A 618 -2.44 2.83 9.69
CA GLN A 618 -1.40 3.84 9.71
C GLN A 618 -1.98 5.26 9.63
N VAL A 619 -2.98 5.49 8.78
CA VAL A 619 -3.71 6.76 8.71
C VAL A 619 -4.41 7.06 10.03
N GLU A 620 -5.05 6.07 10.65
CA GLU A 620 -5.68 6.25 11.96
C GLU A 620 -4.66 6.65 13.05
N LYS A 621 -3.51 5.99 13.08
CA LYS A 621 -2.44 6.30 14.04
C LYS A 621 -1.90 7.73 13.84
N THR A 622 -1.61 8.11 12.60
CA THR A 622 -1.09 9.45 12.27
C THR A 622 -2.15 10.55 12.51
N LEU A 623 -3.41 10.29 12.17
CA LEU A 623 -4.52 11.20 12.43
C LEU A 623 -4.75 11.40 13.92
N THR A 624 -4.70 10.33 14.72
CA THR A 624 -4.87 10.41 16.18
C THR A 624 -3.75 11.24 16.83
N GLN A 625 -2.51 11.09 16.35
CA GLN A 625 -1.38 11.93 16.77
C GLN A 625 -1.62 13.40 16.40
N ALA A 626 -2.05 13.68 15.17
CA ALA A 626 -2.32 15.03 14.70
C ALA A 626 -3.51 15.68 15.43
N GLU A 627 -4.59 14.96 15.70
CA GLU A 627 -5.72 15.42 16.50
C GLU A 627 -5.30 15.78 17.94
N GLY A 628 -4.37 15.02 18.54
CA GLY A 628 -3.78 15.36 19.84
C GLY A 628 -3.05 16.70 19.81
N LEU A 629 -2.16 16.89 18.83
CA LEU A 629 -1.42 18.13 18.64
C LEU A 629 -2.34 19.32 18.31
N LEU A 630 -3.40 19.09 17.54
CA LEU A 630 -4.38 20.13 17.21
C LEU A 630 -5.12 20.61 18.46
N ARG A 631 -5.52 19.70 19.36
CA ARG A 631 -6.15 20.07 20.64
C ARG A 631 -5.22 20.84 21.56
N GLU A 632 -3.93 20.51 21.56
CA GLU A 632 -2.92 21.28 22.29
C GLU A 632 -2.77 22.68 21.72
N LEU A 633 -2.73 22.81 20.39
CA LEU A 633 -2.66 24.08 19.70
C LEU A 633 -3.92 24.95 19.92
N GLU A 634 -5.11 24.34 19.94
CA GLU A 634 -6.35 25.02 20.30
C GLU A 634 -6.28 25.61 21.71
N LYS A 635 -5.81 24.83 22.69
CA LYS A 635 -5.62 25.30 24.07
C LYS A 635 -4.60 26.43 24.17
N GLU A 636 -3.48 26.33 23.45
CA GLU A 636 -2.46 27.38 23.40
C GLU A 636 -3.02 28.67 22.78
N ALA A 637 -3.77 28.56 21.68
CA ALA A 637 -4.39 29.69 21.03
C ALA A 637 -5.47 30.35 21.91
N GLU A 638 -6.25 29.55 22.65
CA GLU A 638 -7.22 30.05 23.64
C GLU A 638 -6.53 30.73 24.83
N ALA A 639 -5.47 30.14 25.37
CA ALA A 639 -4.66 30.72 26.44
C ALA A 639 -4.02 32.04 25.99
N ALA A 640 -3.45 32.10 24.78
CA ALA A 640 -2.89 33.32 24.20
C ALA A 640 -3.97 34.40 24.03
N LYS A 641 -5.18 34.03 23.56
CA LYS A 641 -6.33 34.95 23.47
C LYS A 641 -6.80 35.44 24.85
N ALA A 642 -6.76 34.58 25.88
CA ALA A 642 -7.10 34.95 27.25
C ALA A 642 -6.08 35.94 27.82
N VAL A 643 -4.77 35.66 27.67
CA VAL A 643 -3.69 36.57 28.08
C VAL A 643 -3.79 37.91 27.35
N LEU A 644 -4.07 37.92 26.04
CA LEU A 644 -4.29 39.17 25.31
C LEU A 644 -5.50 39.96 25.84
N ARG A 645 -6.58 39.28 26.24
CA ARG A 645 -7.74 39.92 26.86
C ARG A 645 -7.46 40.42 28.27
N GLU A 646 -6.65 39.70 29.04
CA GLU A 646 -6.20 40.11 30.38
C GLU A 646 -5.25 41.31 30.31
N ILE A 647 -4.32 41.36 29.35
CA ILE A 647 -3.45 42.52 29.12
C ILE A 647 -4.25 43.73 28.63
N GLN A 648 -5.31 43.51 27.85
CA GLN A 648 -6.24 44.59 27.45
C GLN A 648 -7.17 45.03 28.59
N GLY A 649 -7.47 44.15 29.56
CA GLY A 649 -8.33 44.43 30.71
C GLY A 649 -7.60 44.93 31.96
N ALA A 650 -6.31 44.60 32.11
CA ALA A 650 -5.43 45.08 33.16
C ALA A 650 -4.66 46.31 32.63
N ASP A 651 -5.31 47.47 32.76
CA ASP A 651 -4.69 48.79 32.88
C ASP A 651 -3.41 49.05 32.06
N LEU A 652 -3.56 49.09 30.73
CA LEU A 652 -2.65 49.90 29.90
C LEU A 652 -2.67 51.38 30.35
N GLU A 653 -3.76 51.85 30.97
CA GLU A 653 -3.88 53.20 31.56
C GLU A 653 -3.14 53.35 32.90
N ALA A 654 -3.08 52.33 33.78
CA ALA A 654 -2.32 52.44 35.04
C ALA A 654 -0.81 52.25 34.84
N LEU A 655 -0.36 51.52 33.82
CA LEU A 655 1.07 51.45 33.46
C LEU A 655 1.56 52.73 32.76
N LEU A 656 0.69 53.45 32.05
CA LEU A 656 1.02 54.78 31.49
C LEU A 656 0.96 55.90 32.55
N GLY A 657 0.16 55.75 33.62
CA GLY A 657 0.07 56.71 34.72
C GLY A 657 1.24 56.73 35.72
N VAL A 658 2.14 55.73 35.69
CA VAL A 658 3.31 55.65 36.59
C VAL A 658 4.47 56.54 36.14
N PHE A 659 4.50 56.98 34.88
CA PHE A 659 5.53 57.91 34.39
C PHE A 659 5.24 59.39 34.67
N ASP A 660 4.05 59.74 35.17
CA ASP A 660 3.65 61.14 35.46
C ASP A 660 3.83 61.58 36.93
N GLN A 661 4.28 60.70 37.84
CA GLN A 661 4.42 61.03 39.25
C GLN A 661 5.78 60.61 39.84
N GLY A 662 6.80 61.45 39.61
CA GLY A 662 8.14 61.26 40.16
C GLY A 662 8.99 62.53 40.16
N GLY A 663 8.41 63.68 40.51
CA GLY A 663 9.13 64.95 40.62
C GLY A 663 9.41 65.37 42.07
N GLY A 664 10.70 65.45 42.42
CA GLY A 664 11.23 66.34 43.46
C GLY A 664 12.56 65.87 44.07
N PRO A 665 13.45 66.75 44.60
CA PRO A 665 13.54 68.21 44.50
C PRO A 665 14.93 68.70 44.01
N ALA A 666 15.01 69.85 43.32
CA ALA A 666 16.28 70.54 43.06
C ALA A 666 16.27 71.95 43.68
N ARG A 667 17.26 72.19 44.53
CA ARG A 667 17.47 73.42 45.32
C ARG A 667 18.35 74.40 44.52
N ALA A 668 17.72 75.50 44.12
CA ALA A 668 18.20 76.89 43.95
C ALA A 668 19.58 77.22 43.31
N ALA A 669 19.54 77.99 42.20
CA ALA A 669 20.11 79.35 42.09
C ALA A 669 19.51 80.13 40.87
N PRO A 670 19.46 81.47 40.87
CA PRO A 670 18.44 82.30 40.20
C PRO A 670 19.05 83.23 39.09
N PRO A 671 18.40 84.33 38.66
CA PRO A 671 17.37 84.41 37.62
C PRO A 671 17.80 85.28 36.42
N GLY A 672 17.31 84.98 35.22
CA GLY A 672 17.44 85.88 34.08
C GLY A 672 17.07 85.24 32.75
N SER A 673 16.26 85.97 31.97
CA SER A 673 15.83 85.71 30.58
C SER A 673 14.85 84.56 30.33
N GLU A 674 13.57 84.93 30.53
CA GLU A 674 12.49 84.85 29.55
C GLU A 674 12.18 83.50 28.87
N ALA A 675 10.95 83.06 29.15
CA ALA A 675 10.23 82.06 28.39
C ALA A 675 10.28 82.36 26.88
N ALA A 676 10.81 81.41 26.11
CA ALA A 676 10.61 81.31 24.68
C ALA A 676 10.26 79.86 24.31
N SER A 677 8.95 79.63 24.21
CA SER A 677 8.29 78.75 23.24
C SER A 677 8.83 77.33 23.02
N LEU A 678 8.00 76.34 23.40
CA LEU A 678 7.79 75.09 22.65
C LEU A 678 7.81 75.41 21.14
N GLY A 679 8.90 75.02 20.47
CA GLY A 679 9.02 75.16 19.02
C GLY A 679 8.04 74.22 18.33
N GLU A 680 7.09 74.81 17.61
CA GLU A 680 6.17 74.14 16.69
C GLU A 680 6.92 73.10 15.84
N GLN A 681 6.59 71.82 16.04
CA GLN A 681 7.08 70.76 15.16
C GLN A 681 6.36 70.89 13.81
N PRO A 682 7.07 70.89 12.67
CA PRO A 682 6.46 71.18 11.38
C PRO A 682 5.45 70.10 11.00
N ALA A 683 4.19 70.49 10.79
CA ALA A 683 3.07 69.63 10.39
C ALA A 683 3.33 68.85 9.07
N ASP A 684 4.33 69.27 8.28
CA ASP A 684 4.77 68.64 7.04
C ASP A 684 5.40 67.23 7.22
N LEU A 685 5.83 66.85 8.44
CA LEU A 685 6.52 65.57 8.69
C LEU A 685 5.63 64.47 9.30
N SER A 686 4.37 64.78 9.58
CA SER A 686 3.38 63.85 10.12
C SER A 686 3.21 62.54 9.32
N PRO A 687 3.15 62.52 7.97
CA PRO A 687 2.97 61.27 7.22
C PRO A 687 4.18 60.34 7.26
N LEU A 688 5.36 60.85 7.62
CA LEU A 688 6.61 60.08 7.68
C LEU A 688 6.87 59.43 9.05
N ARG A 689 5.94 59.55 10.00
CA ARG A 689 6.01 58.90 11.32
C ARG A 689 5.42 57.49 11.28
N LEU A 690 6.09 56.61 10.53
CA LEU A 690 5.73 55.20 10.45
C LEU A 690 6.27 54.41 11.67
N PRO A 691 5.65 53.28 12.03
CA PRO A 691 6.22 52.37 13.04
C PRO A 691 7.64 51.93 12.63
N GLY A 692 8.58 52.01 13.57
CA GLY A 692 10.00 51.71 13.34
C GLY A 692 10.86 52.92 12.92
N VAL A 693 10.31 54.15 12.83
CA VAL A 693 11.10 55.39 12.68
C VAL A 693 11.47 55.93 14.07
N GLU A 694 12.75 55.89 14.41
CA GLU A 694 13.28 56.30 15.72
C GLU A 694 13.57 57.82 15.78
N VAL A 695 14.09 58.39 14.69
CA VAL A 695 14.44 59.81 14.60
C VAL A 695 13.96 60.36 13.27
N LEU A 696 13.31 61.51 13.28
CA LEU A 696 12.84 62.21 12.07
C LEU A 696 12.95 63.72 12.26
N GLY A 697 13.65 64.40 11.37
CA GLY A 697 13.74 65.86 11.38
C GLY A 697 14.57 66.42 10.25
N TYR A 698 14.73 67.73 10.23
CA TYR A 698 15.59 68.42 9.27
C TYR A 698 17.00 68.59 9.84
N LEU A 699 18.03 68.45 9.00
CA LEU A 699 19.42 68.63 9.41
C LEU A 699 19.67 70.01 10.03
N GLU A 700 18.97 71.04 9.55
CA GLU A 700 19.06 72.41 10.06
C GLU A 700 18.35 72.59 11.42
N ALA A 701 17.59 71.61 11.89
CA ALA A 701 16.88 71.63 13.18
C ALA A 701 17.65 70.86 14.27
N ALA A 702 17.25 71.01 15.54
CA ALA A 702 17.82 70.24 16.65
C ALA A 702 17.46 68.75 16.50
N LEU A 703 18.46 67.93 16.15
CA LEU A 703 18.34 66.48 15.99
C LEU A 703 19.14 65.77 17.09
N PRO A 704 18.65 64.64 17.61
CA PRO A 704 19.40 63.78 18.55
C PRO A 704 20.43 62.91 17.81
N LEU A 705 21.17 63.47 16.85
CA LEU A 705 22.21 62.81 16.06
C LEU A 705 23.41 63.76 15.92
N PRO A 706 24.65 63.23 15.81
CA PRO A 706 25.84 64.06 15.64
C PRO A 706 25.79 64.80 14.29
N ARG A 707 25.79 66.15 14.33
CA ARG A 707 25.63 67.00 13.14
C ARG A 707 26.84 67.00 12.21
N GLU A 708 28.04 67.13 12.76
CA GLU A 708 29.30 67.18 11.99
C GLU A 708 29.45 66.00 10.99
N PRO A 709 29.25 64.72 11.36
CA PRO A 709 29.35 63.61 10.41
C PRO A 709 28.20 63.57 9.41
N LEU A 710 27.00 64.03 9.77
CA LEU A 710 25.87 64.11 8.84
C LEU A 710 26.10 65.19 7.78
N GLU A 711 26.64 66.35 8.16
CA GLU A 711 27.01 67.42 7.24
C GLU A 711 28.16 66.98 6.30
N ALA A 712 29.18 66.30 6.84
CA ALA A 712 30.27 65.73 6.03
C ALA A 712 29.75 64.71 5.01
N LEU A 713 28.82 63.84 5.43
CA LEU A 713 28.18 62.84 4.57
C LEU A 713 27.33 63.50 3.47
N VAL A 714 26.57 64.54 3.80
CA VAL A 714 25.81 65.34 2.82
C VAL A 714 26.75 65.97 1.79
N GLN A 715 27.86 66.57 2.22
CA GLN A 715 28.84 67.19 1.34
C GLN A 715 29.51 66.16 0.40
N ALA A 716 29.83 64.97 0.91
CA ALA A 716 30.38 63.89 0.10
C ALA A 716 29.39 63.43 -0.97
N LEU A 717 28.10 63.33 -0.62
CA LEU A 717 27.04 62.99 -1.57
C LEU A 717 26.82 64.11 -2.60
N ASP A 718 26.87 65.39 -2.21
CA ASP A 718 26.76 66.51 -3.16
C ASP A 718 27.96 66.59 -4.12
N GLN A 719 29.16 66.22 -3.68
CA GLN A 719 30.34 66.10 -4.55
C GLN A 719 30.18 64.96 -5.55
N LEU A 720 29.62 63.83 -5.11
CA LEU A 720 29.31 62.67 -5.95
C LEU A 720 28.25 63.02 -7.00
N ASP A 721 27.20 63.75 -6.63
CA ASP A 721 26.16 64.24 -7.56
C ASP A 721 26.74 65.17 -8.63
N LYS A 722 27.63 66.10 -8.24
CA LYS A 722 28.35 66.98 -9.18
C LYS A 722 29.23 66.19 -10.15
N GLY A 723 29.85 65.10 -9.67
CA GLY A 723 30.66 64.21 -10.51
C GLY A 723 29.83 63.39 -11.50
N LEU A 724 28.61 62.99 -11.11
CA LEU A 724 27.71 62.17 -11.93
C LEU A 724 26.76 62.99 -12.83
N GLY A 725 26.65 64.30 -12.64
CA GLY A 725 25.77 65.17 -13.43
C GLY A 725 24.28 64.91 -13.23
N GLN A 726 23.90 64.25 -12.12
CA GLN A 726 22.52 63.90 -11.78
C GLN A 726 22.17 64.43 -10.39
N THR A 727 20.96 64.94 -10.22
CA THR A 727 20.43 65.33 -8.90
C THR A 727 19.89 64.09 -8.18
N ARG A 728 20.42 63.78 -7.00
CA ARG A 728 19.98 62.60 -6.23
C ARG A 728 18.53 62.67 -5.75
N GLY A 729 17.91 61.49 -5.71
CA GLY A 729 16.73 61.21 -4.88
C GLY A 729 17.13 60.94 -3.42
N PRO A 730 16.28 60.26 -2.62
CA PRO A 730 16.62 59.89 -1.25
C PRO A 730 17.79 58.89 -1.22
N ALA A 731 18.80 59.16 -0.39
CA ALA A 731 19.90 58.25 -0.11
C ALA A 731 19.62 57.48 1.18
N ALA A 732 19.73 56.15 1.16
CA ALA A 732 19.58 55.31 2.34
C ALA A 732 20.88 54.55 2.61
N ILE A 733 21.36 54.63 3.85
CA ILE A 733 22.56 53.96 4.34
C ILE A 733 22.12 52.88 5.32
N LEU A 734 22.49 51.63 5.03
CA LEU A 734 22.18 50.49 5.88
C LEU A 734 23.26 50.33 6.97
N LEU A 735 22.86 50.46 8.22
CA LEU A 735 23.68 50.34 9.43
C LEU A 735 23.22 49.10 10.21
N GLY A 736 23.46 47.91 9.65
CA GLY A 736 23.02 46.64 10.23
C GLY A 736 21.50 46.50 10.24
N GLU A 737 20.90 46.52 11.44
CA GLU A 737 19.45 46.45 11.65
C GLU A 737 18.75 47.81 11.48
N LYS A 738 19.52 48.91 11.45
CA LYS A 738 19.02 50.27 11.26
C LYS A 738 19.35 50.80 9.87
N ALA A 739 18.59 51.78 9.43
CA ALA A 739 18.82 52.51 8.19
C ALA A 739 18.73 54.01 8.45
N LEU A 740 19.71 54.74 7.92
CA LEU A 740 19.75 56.20 7.92
C LEU A 740 19.35 56.69 6.53
N VAL A 741 18.28 57.48 6.45
CA VAL A 741 17.78 58.06 5.20
C VAL A 741 18.03 59.57 5.18
N LEU A 742 18.64 60.04 4.10
CA LEU A 742 18.90 61.45 3.80
C LEU A 742 18.19 61.82 2.50
N ALA A 743 17.26 62.78 2.56
CA ALA A 743 16.48 63.16 1.38
C ALA A 743 16.34 64.69 1.26
N PRO A 744 16.56 65.27 0.06
CA PRO A 744 16.26 66.68 -0.17
C PRO A 744 14.73 66.88 -0.26
N ARG A 745 14.14 67.67 0.66
CA ARG A 745 12.70 68.00 0.66
C ARG A 745 12.49 69.50 0.91
N LYS A 746 11.84 70.19 -0.04
CA LYS A 746 11.54 71.64 0.01
C LYS A 746 12.78 72.52 0.31
N GLY A 747 13.94 72.18 -0.25
CA GLY A 747 15.19 72.94 -0.08
C GLY A 747 15.91 72.74 1.27
N ARG A 748 15.48 71.76 2.06
CA ARG A 748 16.13 71.32 3.31
C ARG A 748 16.45 69.82 3.25
N ILE A 749 17.38 69.37 4.07
CA ILE A 749 17.77 67.96 4.13
C ILE A 749 16.99 67.26 5.25
N LEU A 750 16.12 66.34 4.86
CA LEU A 750 15.44 65.45 5.79
C LEU A 750 16.40 64.35 6.23
N VAL A 751 16.47 64.10 7.54
CA VAL A 751 17.22 63.01 8.16
C VAL A 751 16.23 62.11 8.89
N ALA A 752 16.26 60.81 8.58
CA ALA A 752 15.48 59.81 9.29
C ALA A 752 16.35 58.60 9.70
N LEU A 753 16.24 58.17 10.95
CA LEU A 753 16.79 56.90 11.43
C LEU A 753 15.63 55.96 11.71
N LEU A 754 15.67 54.78 11.09
CA LEU A 754 14.58 53.80 11.16
C LEU A 754 15.10 52.36 11.14
N GLU A 755 14.28 51.41 11.55
CA GLU A 755 14.55 49.98 11.41
C GLU A 755 14.55 49.57 9.94
N LYS A 756 15.44 48.64 9.56
CA LYS A 756 15.59 48.17 8.17
C LYS A 756 14.29 47.63 7.56
N THR A 757 13.43 47.04 8.38
CA THR A 757 12.10 46.52 8.02
C THR A 757 11.13 47.61 7.57
N SER A 758 11.28 48.83 8.09
CA SER A 758 10.42 49.99 7.80
C SER A 758 10.92 50.85 6.63
N LEU A 759 12.10 50.54 6.07
CA LEU A 759 12.72 51.34 5.00
C LEU A 759 11.91 51.38 3.71
N SER A 760 11.35 50.25 3.30
CA SER A 760 10.54 50.17 2.07
C SER A 760 9.26 51.01 2.20
N ALA A 761 8.54 50.90 3.31
CA ALA A 761 7.35 51.71 3.59
C ALA A 761 7.69 53.20 3.71
N PHE A 762 8.81 53.54 4.37
CA PHE A 762 9.26 54.91 4.53
C PHE A 762 9.64 55.58 3.21
N LEU A 763 10.36 54.87 2.33
CA LEU A 763 10.72 55.40 1.00
C LEU A 763 9.50 55.57 0.09
N LEU A 764 8.47 54.72 0.22
CA LEU A 764 7.21 54.87 -0.51
C LEU A 764 6.45 56.13 -0.07
N GLU A 765 6.37 56.40 1.25
CA GLU A 765 5.75 57.61 1.79
C GLU A 765 6.59 58.88 1.59
N LEU A 766 7.87 58.74 1.28
CA LEU A 766 8.73 59.86 0.94
C LEU A 766 8.61 60.24 -0.55
N ALA A 767 8.19 59.29 -1.39
CA ALA A 767 7.92 59.50 -2.80
C ALA A 767 6.46 59.90 -3.11
N SER A 768 5.55 59.75 -2.14
CA SER A 768 4.16 60.25 -2.19
C SER A 768 4.07 61.76 -1.95
#